data_AF-A0AB38TWX5-F1
#
_entry.id   AF-A0AB38TWX5-F1
#
_cell.length_a   1.000
_cell.length_b   1.000
_cell.length_c   1.000
_cell.angle_alpha   90.00
_cell.angle_beta   90.00
_cell.angle_gamma   90.00
#
_symmetry.space_group_name_H-M   'P 1'
#
loop_
_entity.id
_entity.type
_entity.pdbx_description
1 polymer ?
#
loop_
_entity_poly.entity_id
_entity_poly.type
_entity_poly.pdbx_seq_one_letter_code
_entity_poly.pdbx_strand_id
1 'polypeptide(L)'
;MLHNWSIRTTLTAVGLSFVVLTAVVGGLGLVALNQTGAAFNEIVGGDLPAIRSLSDTSSYLLRTRVALDRVRALTESGNVEETQSALNRAQALYEQSAQNWQAFQAARKLGIDSALLDEANTRHDALKTAVDAEFAAIKGGDIAGYHAIADAQISPMFVAYDGTVANLTAALEKRVASHRENTQSQISLMITCIAIGIGLSVVMIVVVRLALRGLIVGPLERAISQFERIAAGDLSEPVREFGNSNEIGRLFTGIGRMQKAMTEMVKSVHRGAESIDVGAHEIASGNVDLSQRTEQQAASLQETASSMEQLTGTVRQNAENARQASQLAVNASDIATRGGDVVSEVVTTMQAISVSSNKVVDIIGTIEGIAFQTNILALNAAVEAARAGEQGRGFAVVAGEVRSLAQRSATAAKEIKQLIGDSADNVRSGSELVERAGATMAEIVQAVRRVTDIIGEISAASHEQSTGIEQINRAVGQMDAVTQQNAALVEQAAAAAASLEDQTRQLKAVVGGWRVEGGAAALAQAAAEPVLRKPAALPAPQAAAASAPAVAHADPHKEAHKDVHKEASPAEPASVGAASTPTTPLRRPATAAGGVRAGASRAAAGATAARAGAAAAAPAPAAKAGYAPRVAKGAEAGAALKRPALSSESKPALAAAAGSDDDWETF
;
A
#
# COMPACT_ATOMS: atom_id res chain seq x y z
N MET A 1 -21.14 26.43 -35.62
CA MET A 1 -19.80 26.87 -36.09
C MET A 1 -18.95 27.47 -34.96
N LEU A 2 -19.29 28.63 -34.38
CA LEU A 2 -18.43 29.31 -33.37
C LEU A 2 -17.99 28.45 -32.17
N HIS A 3 -18.77 27.45 -31.76
CA HIS A 3 -18.41 26.53 -30.65
C HIS A 3 -17.11 25.74 -30.86
N ASN A 4 -16.62 25.59 -32.10
CA ASN A 4 -15.38 24.85 -32.40
C ASN A 4 -14.14 25.76 -32.50
N TRP A 5 -14.30 27.08 -32.34
CA TRP A 5 -13.16 28.00 -32.33
C TRP A 5 -12.37 27.91 -31.02
N SER A 6 -11.06 28.13 -31.11
CA SER A 6 -10.19 28.29 -29.94
C SER A 6 -10.58 29.57 -29.19
N ILE A 7 -10.51 29.54 -27.86
CA ILE A 7 -10.72 30.73 -27.01
C ILE A 7 -9.81 31.88 -27.48
N ARG A 8 -8.56 31.56 -27.85
CA ARG A 8 -7.58 32.51 -28.39
C ARG A 8 -8.08 33.13 -29.70
N THR A 9 -8.53 32.33 -30.67
CA THR A 9 -8.98 32.85 -31.98
C THR A 9 -10.23 33.71 -31.86
N THR A 10 -11.15 33.37 -30.94
CA THR A 10 -12.36 34.15 -30.67
C THR A 10 -12.02 35.50 -30.02
N LEU A 11 -11.12 35.51 -29.02
CA LEU A 11 -10.65 36.74 -28.38
C LEU A 11 -9.90 37.66 -29.36
N THR A 12 -9.02 37.11 -30.22
CA THR A 12 -8.31 37.92 -31.22
C THR A 12 -9.25 38.51 -32.26
N ALA A 13 -10.29 37.78 -32.69
CA ALA A 13 -11.27 38.29 -33.65
C ALA A 13 -12.09 39.46 -33.06
N VAL A 14 -12.49 39.35 -31.79
CA VAL A 14 -13.20 40.42 -31.05
C VAL A 14 -12.32 41.65 -30.84
N GLY A 15 -11.04 41.47 -30.48
CA GLY A 15 -10.10 42.58 -30.35
C GLY A 15 -9.89 43.30 -31.69
N LEU A 16 -9.72 42.55 -32.78
CA LEU A 16 -9.50 43.10 -34.11
C LEU A 16 -10.74 43.84 -34.64
N SER A 17 -11.96 43.32 -34.44
CA SER A 17 -13.18 44.04 -34.86
C SER A 17 -13.38 45.36 -34.10
N PHE A 18 -13.02 45.41 -32.80
CA PHE A 18 -13.08 46.65 -32.02
C PHE A 18 -12.04 47.68 -32.50
N VAL A 19 -10.82 47.26 -32.82
CA VAL A 19 -9.77 48.12 -33.41
C VAL A 19 -10.22 48.68 -34.77
N VAL A 20 -10.78 47.84 -35.66
CA VAL A 20 -11.28 48.27 -36.97
C VAL A 20 -12.42 49.29 -36.82
N LEU A 21 -13.39 49.03 -35.93
CA LEU A 21 -14.51 49.95 -35.69
C LEU A 21 -14.02 51.31 -35.14
N THR A 22 -13.07 51.29 -34.21
CA THR A 22 -12.44 52.49 -33.64
C THR A 22 -11.71 53.30 -34.72
N ALA A 23 -10.97 52.63 -35.61
CA ALA A 23 -10.25 53.27 -36.72
C ALA A 23 -11.20 53.92 -37.74
N VAL A 24 -12.34 53.28 -38.05
CA VAL A 24 -13.37 53.85 -38.95
C VAL A 24 -14.01 55.10 -38.34
N VAL A 25 -14.43 55.06 -37.07
CA VAL A 25 -15.05 56.22 -36.39
C VAL A 25 -14.04 57.38 -36.25
N GLY A 26 -12.79 57.08 -35.89
CA GLY A 26 -11.72 58.09 -35.82
C GLY A 26 -11.40 58.72 -37.18
N GLY A 27 -11.35 57.91 -38.25
CA GLY A 27 -11.13 58.39 -39.62
C GLY A 27 -12.23 59.35 -40.10
N LEU A 28 -13.49 59.02 -39.85
CA LEU A 28 -14.62 59.91 -40.15
C LEU A 28 -14.53 61.25 -39.40
N GLY A 29 -14.16 61.21 -38.11
CA GLY A 29 -13.95 62.42 -37.30
C GLY A 29 -12.85 63.35 -37.83
N LEU A 30 -11.74 62.79 -38.34
CA LEU A 30 -10.66 63.58 -38.94
C LEU A 30 -11.08 64.24 -40.26
N VAL A 31 -11.86 63.54 -41.11
CA VAL A 31 -12.40 64.12 -42.35
C VAL A 31 -13.37 65.27 -42.04
N ALA A 32 -14.23 65.11 -41.03
CA ALA A 32 -15.17 66.12 -40.56
C ALA A 32 -14.48 67.44 -40.16
N LEU A 33 -13.41 67.33 -39.35
CA LEU A 33 -12.66 68.48 -38.86
C LEU A 33 -11.95 69.23 -40.01
N ASN A 34 -11.33 68.50 -40.94
CA ASN A 34 -10.65 69.10 -42.09
C ASN A 34 -11.62 69.85 -43.02
N GLN A 35 -12.79 69.27 -43.32
CA GLN A 35 -13.80 69.93 -44.16
C GLN A 35 -14.36 71.19 -43.49
N THR A 36 -14.65 71.12 -42.19
CA THR A 36 -15.15 72.27 -41.41
C THR A 36 -14.13 73.40 -41.34
N GLY A 37 -12.84 73.07 -41.12
CA GLY A 37 -11.75 74.04 -41.08
C GLY A 37 -11.53 74.77 -42.41
N ALA A 38 -11.68 74.07 -43.54
CA ALA A 38 -11.56 74.68 -44.86
C ALA A 38 -12.67 75.72 -45.13
N ALA A 39 -13.94 75.36 -44.87
CA ALA A 39 -15.08 76.26 -45.07
C ALA A 39 -15.02 77.50 -44.15
N PHE A 40 -14.59 77.32 -42.90
CA PHE A 40 -14.41 78.43 -41.95
C PHE A 40 -13.35 79.44 -42.42
N ASN A 41 -12.23 78.94 -42.97
CA ASN A 41 -11.14 79.79 -43.46
C ASN A 41 -11.54 80.62 -44.70
N GLU A 42 -12.41 80.09 -45.56
CA GLU A 42 -12.93 80.82 -46.73
C GLU A 42 -13.83 82.01 -46.32
N ILE A 43 -14.75 81.79 -45.39
CA ILE A 43 -15.68 82.83 -44.89
C ILE A 43 -14.92 83.94 -44.16
N VAL A 44 -14.00 83.58 -43.25
CA VAL A 44 -13.28 84.54 -42.40
C VAL A 44 -12.14 85.25 -43.14
N GLY A 45 -11.45 84.55 -44.06
CA GLY A 45 -10.30 85.08 -44.80
C GLY A 45 -10.63 85.77 -46.13
N GLY A 46 -11.84 85.61 -46.67
CA GLY A 46 -12.25 86.16 -47.96
C GLY A 46 -13.41 87.14 -47.88
N ASP A 47 -14.62 86.61 -47.63
CA ASP A 47 -15.86 87.36 -47.88
C ASP A 47 -16.17 88.43 -46.83
N LEU A 48 -15.95 88.14 -45.54
CA LEU A 48 -16.19 89.12 -44.47
C LEU A 48 -15.31 90.38 -44.60
N PRO A 49 -13.99 90.27 -44.84
CA PRO A 49 -13.15 91.43 -45.12
C PRO A 49 -13.59 92.21 -46.37
N ALA A 50 -14.03 91.53 -47.43
CA ALA A 50 -14.49 92.15 -48.67
C ALA A 50 -15.78 92.96 -48.47
N ILE A 51 -16.79 92.40 -47.79
CA ILE A 51 -18.05 93.09 -47.46
C ILE A 51 -17.76 94.37 -46.68
N ARG A 52 -16.96 94.26 -45.61
CA ARG A 52 -16.67 95.37 -44.72
C ARG A 52 -15.93 96.51 -45.43
N SER A 53 -14.83 96.20 -46.11
CA SER A 53 -14.01 97.20 -46.81
C SER A 53 -14.77 97.91 -47.93
N LEU A 54 -15.63 97.20 -48.65
CA LEU A 54 -16.50 97.78 -49.67
C LEU A 54 -17.53 98.76 -49.07
N SER A 55 -18.20 98.36 -47.99
CA SER A 55 -19.19 99.19 -47.29
C SER A 55 -18.55 100.43 -46.63
N ASP A 56 -17.39 100.24 -45.99
CA ASP A 56 -16.58 101.33 -45.44
C ASP A 56 -16.17 102.31 -46.56
N THR A 57 -15.81 101.84 -47.76
CA THR A 57 -15.47 102.70 -48.92
C THR A 57 -16.62 103.65 -49.28
N SER A 58 -17.84 103.15 -49.57
CA SER A 58 -18.96 104.05 -49.89
C SER A 58 -19.31 105.00 -48.73
N SER A 59 -19.23 104.53 -47.48
CA SER A 59 -19.47 105.39 -46.30
C SER A 59 -18.46 106.54 -46.21
N TYR A 60 -17.18 106.32 -46.53
CA TYR A 60 -16.17 107.38 -46.53
C TYR A 60 -16.25 108.30 -47.75
N LEU A 61 -16.66 107.83 -48.93
CA LEU A 61 -16.99 108.69 -50.08
C LEU A 61 -18.20 109.60 -49.78
N LEU A 62 -19.28 109.06 -49.21
CA LEU A 62 -20.45 109.87 -48.83
C LEU A 62 -20.08 110.95 -47.79
N ARG A 63 -19.26 110.61 -46.79
CA ARG A 63 -18.73 111.58 -45.82
C ARG A 63 -17.80 112.61 -46.45
N THR A 64 -17.04 112.23 -47.48
CA THR A 64 -16.20 113.16 -48.26
C THR A 64 -17.08 114.20 -48.95
N ARG A 65 -18.11 113.76 -49.67
CA ARG A 65 -19.06 114.64 -50.35
C ARG A 65 -19.71 115.64 -49.37
N VAL A 66 -20.27 115.15 -48.26
CA VAL A 66 -20.89 116.01 -47.23
C VAL A 66 -19.88 116.99 -46.60
N ALA A 67 -18.59 116.64 -46.55
CA ALA A 67 -17.55 117.57 -46.12
C ALA A 67 -17.24 118.63 -47.21
N LEU A 68 -17.27 118.28 -48.50
CA LEU A 68 -17.11 119.21 -49.61
C LEU A 68 -18.31 120.15 -49.78
N ASP A 69 -19.54 119.66 -49.56
CA ASP A 69 -20.75 120.49 -49.46
C ASP A 69 -20.60 121.57 -48.35
N ARG A 70 -19.92 121.23 -47.23
CA ARG A 70 -19.57 122.23 -46.19
C ARG A 70 -18.43 123.16 -46.63
N VAL A 71 -17.42 122.68 -47.35
CA VAL A 71 -16.35 123.52 -47.91
C VAL A 71 -16.94 124.58 -48.84
N ARG A 72 -17.87 124.19 -49.73
CA ARG A 72 -18.66 125.09 -50.58
C ARG A 72 -19.32 126.19 -49.75
N ALA A 73 -20.17 125.82 -48.79
CA ALA A 73 -20.92 126.78 -47.97
C ALA A 73 -20.02 127.75 -47.17
N LEU A 74 -18.88 127.27 -46.67
CA LEU A 74 -17.90 128.12 -45.98
C LEU A 74 -17.16 129.05 -46.95
N THR A 75 -16.84 128.59 -48.16
CA THR A 75 -16.20 129.40 -49.22
C THR A 75 -17.14 130.50 -49.70
N GLU A 76 -18.42 130.18 -49.96
CA GLU A 76 -19.48 131.14 -50.28
C GLU A 76 -19.66 132.20 -49.15
N SER A 77 -19.39 131.83 -47.89
CA SER A 77 -19.45 132.76 -46.74
C SER A 77 -18.18 133.61 -46.50
N GLY A 78 -17.07 133.31 -47.20
CA GLY A 78 -15.78 134.00 -47.03
C GLY A 78 -14.95 133.59 -45.81
N ASN A 79 -15.33 132.56 -45.05
CA ASN A 79 -14.59 132.10 -43.86
C ASN A 79 -13.41 131.18 -44.24
N VAL A 80 -12.27 131.78 -44.58
CA VAL A 80 -11.08 131.08 -45.10
C VAL A 80 -10.53 130.00 -44.14
N GLU A 81 -10.53 130.25 -42.83
CA GLU A 81 -9.92 129.32 -41.86
C GLU A 81 -10.76 128.05 -41.67
N GLU A 82 -12.08 128.19 -41.49
CA GLU A 82 -12.96 127.01 -41.47
C GLU A 82 -12.99 126.30 -42.83
N THR A 83 -12.96 127.02 -43.95
CA THR A 83 -12.87 126.42 -45.29
C THR A 83 -11.66 125.51 -45.41
N GLN A 84 -10.47 125.95 -44.99
CA GLN A 84 -9.26 125.10 -45.03
C GLN A 84 -9.36 123.91 -44.08
N SER A 85 -9.94 124.08 -42.88
CA SER A 85 -10.16 122.97 -41.94
C SER A 85 -11.16 121.93 -42.49
N ALA A 86 -12.24 122.38 -43.14
CA ALA A 86 -13.22 121.51 -43.78
C ALA A 86 -12.61 120.78 -44.99
N LEU A 87 -11.77 121.45 -45.78
CA LEU A 87 -11.06 120.87 -46.93
C LEU A 87 -10.05 119.80 -46.50
N ASN A 88 -9.28 120.06 -45.45
CA ASN A 88 -8.38 119.08 -44.84
C ASN A 88 -9.18 117.86 -44.33
N ARG A 89 -10.35 118.08 -43.72
CA ARG A 89 -11.22 116.99 -43.24
C ARG A 89 -11.81 116.18 -44.40
N ALA A 90 -12.25 116.83 -45.47
CA ALA A 90 -12.73 116.16 -46.69
C ALA A 90 -11.64 115.28 -47.30
N GLN A 91 -10.41 115.81 -47.46
CA GLN A 91 -9.32 115.04 -48.04
C GLN A 91 -8.93 113.83 -47.17
N ALA A 92 -8.89 113.98 -45.84
CA ALA A 92 -8.63 112.85 -44.94
C ALA A 92 -9.73 111.76 -44.99
N LEU A 93 -10.98 112.13 -45.24
CA LEU A 93 -12.07 111.16 -45.46
C LEU A 93 -11.94 110.44 -46.81
N TYR A 94 -11.51 111.17 -47.85
CA TYR A 94 -11.26 110.64 -49.18
C TYR A 94 -10.08 109.66 -49.22
N GLU A 95 -8.97 110.02 -48.57
CA GLU A 95 -7.81 109.14 -48.39
C GLU A 95 -8.18 107.87 -47.61
N GLN A 96 -9.03 107.99 -46.58
CA GLN A 96 -9.54 106.82 -45.86
C GLN A 96 -10.41 105.92 -46.73
N SER A 97 -11.22 106.51 -47.64
CA SER A 97 -11.96 105.74 -48.64
C SER A 97 -11.03 105.00 -49.60
N ALA A 98 -9.98 105.66 -50.12
CA ALA A 98 -9.01 105.04 -51.02
C ALA A 98 -8.26 103.86 -50.35
N GLN A 99 -7.93 103.97 -49.06
CA GLN A 99 -7.38 102.85 -48.27
C GLN A 99 -8.38 101.68 -48.17
N ASN A 100 -9.65 101.97 -47.89
CA ASN A 100 -10.70 100.93 -47.81
C ASN A 100 -10.94 100.27 -49.18
N TRP A 101 -10.86 101.04 -50.27
CA TRP A 101 -10.95 100.50 -51.63
C TRP A 101 -9.77 99.59 -51.97
N GLN A 102 -8.55 99.96 -51.56
CA GLN A 102 -7.37 99.11 -51.72
C GLN A 102 -7.46 97.84 -50.86
N ALA A 103 -7.96 97.94 -49.62
CA ALA A 103 -8.24 96.78 -48.77
C ALA A 103 -9.32 95.87 -49.39
N PHE A 104 -10.34 96.46 -50.01
CA PHE A 104 -11.33 95.72 -50.79
C PHE A 104 -10.69 95.01 -51.96
N GLN A 105 -9.87 95.68 -52.79
CA GLN A 105 -9.18 95.03 -53.92
C GLN A 105 -8.28 93.86 -53.47
N ALA A 106 -7.57 94.01 -52.34
CA ALA A 106 -6.72 92.97 -51.78
C ALA A 106 -7.48 91.75 -51.20
N ALA A 107 -8.77 91.89 -50.88
CA ALA A 107 -9.59 90.79 -50.35
C ALA A 107 -9.90 89.72 -51.42
N ARG A 108 -9.91 88.44 -51.03
CA ARG A 108 -10.00 87.30 -51.95
C ARG A 108 -11.44 87.03 -52.46
N LYS A 109 -11.87 87.75 -53.50
CA LYS A 109 -13.22 87.64 -54.12
C LYS A 109 -13.43 86.41 -55.02
N LEU A 110 -13.06 85.21 -54.57
CA LEU A 110 -13.12 84.00 -55.42
C LEU A 110 -14.57 83.63 -55.80
N GLY A 111 -14.91 83.63 -57.09
CA GLY A 111 -16.24 83.20 -57.55
C GLY A 111 -17.37 84.25 -57.38
N ILE A 112 -17.03 85.51 -57.15
CA ILE A 112 -17.92 86.63 -57.46
C ILE A 112 -17.91 86.85 -58.98
N ASP A 113 -19.03 87.31 -59.55
CA ASP A 113 -19.12 87.68 -60.97
C ASP A 113 -18.11 88.79 -61.30
N SER A 114 -17.24 88.54 -62.29
CA SER A 114 -16.27 89.52 -62.77
C SER A 114 -16.95 90.77 -63.31
N ALA A 115 -18.13 90.66 -63.94
CA ALA A 115 -18.85 91.81 -64.47
C ALA A 115 -19.24 92.81 -63.37
N LEU A 116 -19.66 92.33 -62.18
CA LEU A 116 -19.97 93.20 -61.04
C LEU A 116 -18.71 93.83 -60.42
N LEU A 117 -17.58 93.12 -60.43
CA LEU A 117 -16.30 93.66 -59.97
C LEU A 117 -15.78 94.74 -60.94
N ASP A 118 -15.83 94.48 -62.24
CA ASP A 118 -15.36 95.39 -63.29
C ASP A 118 -16.27 96.63 -63.42
N GLU A 119 -17.59 96.48 -63.24
CA GLU A 119 -18.53 97.60 -63.12
C GLU A 119 -18.22 98.46 -61.88
N ALA A 120 -17.95 97.83 -60.73
CA ALA A 120 -17.60 98.53 -59.50
C ALA A 120 -16.27 99.27 -59.62
N ASN A 121 -15.25 98.65 -60.23
CA ASN A 121 -13.97 99.28 -60.56
C ASN A 121 -14.17 100.49 -61.49
N THR A 122 -14.88 100.30 -62.60
CA THR A 122 -15.13 101.36 -63.59
C THR A 122 -15.86 102.56 -62.98
N ARG A 123 -16.88 102.32 -62.15
CA ARG A 123 -17.63 103.40 -61.47
C ARG A 123 -16.84 104.05 -60.35
N HIS A 124 -16.06 103.27 -59.58
CA HIS A 124 -15.15 103.83 -58.57
C HIS A 124 -14.13 104.75 -59.21
N ASP A 125 -13.44 104.33 -60.28
CA ASP A 125 -12.32 105.08 -60.83
C ASP A 125 -12.79 106.31 -61.63
N ALA A 126 -13.98 106.24 -62.24
CA ALA A 126 -14.65 107.42 -62.78
C ALA A 126 -15.04 108.42 -61.68
N LEU A 127 -15.68 107.96 -60.60
CA LEU A 127 -16.03 108.80 -59.44
C LEU A 127 -14.78 109.38 -58.77
N LYS A 128 -13.71 108.58 -58.64
CA LYS A 128 -12.40 109.00 -58.14
C LYS A 128 -11.89 110.19 -58.95
N THR A 129 -11.85 110.04 -60.28
CA THR A 129 -11.37 111.07 -61.21
C THR A 129 -12.19 112.37 -61.11
N ALA A 130 -13.51 112.26 -60.96
CA ALA A 130 -14.37 113.43 -60.75
C ALA A 130 -14.09 114.13 -59.41
N VAL A 131 -13.95 113.38 -58.31
CA VAL A 131 -13.64 113.94 -56.98
C VAL A 131 -12.23 114.52 -56.91
N ASP A 132 -11.22 113.92 -57.56
CA ASP A 132 -9.88 114.51 -57.70
C ASP A 132 -9.95 115.89 -58.41
N ALA A 133 -10.80 116.01 -59.44
CA ALA A 133 -11.05 117.27 -60.14
C ALA A 133 -11.86 118.29 -59.30
N GLU A 134 -12.81 117.83 -58.48
CA GLU A 134 -13.55 118.65 -57.52
C GLU A 134 -12.61 119.29 -56.47
N PHE A 135 -11.71 118.48 -55.88
CA PHE A 135 -10.65 118.98 -54.99
C PHE A 135 -9.70 119.96 -55.69
N ALA A 136 -9.40 119.74 -56.98
CA ALA A 136 -8.55 120.65 -57.75
C ALA A 136 -9.24 122.00 -58.04
N ALA A 137 -10.53 121.99 -58.39
CA ALA A 137 -11.32 123.20 -58.65
C ALA A 137 -11.39 124.10 -57.41
N ILE A 138 -11.71 123.53 -56.23
CA ILE A 138 -11.70 124.26 -54.95
C ILE A 138 -10.32 124.86 -54.66
N LYS A 139 -9.24 124.06 -54.80
CA LYS A 139 -7.87 124.53 -54.52
C LYS A 139 -7.38 125.60 -55.51
N GLY A 140 -7.93 125.63 -56.73
CA GLY A 140 -7.69 126.68 -57.72
C GLY A 140 -8.58 127.93 -57.54
N GLY A 141 -9.57 127.90 -56.65
CA GLY A 141 -10.56 128.98 -56.48
C GLY A 141 -11.63 129.02 -57.58
N ASP A 142 -11.74 128.00 -58.43
CA ASP A 142 -12.72 127.93 -59.51
C ASP A 142 -14.06 127.37 -59.01
N ILE A 143 -14.86 128.26 -58.42
CA ILE A 143 -16.19 127.96 -57.91
C ILE A 143 -17.17 127.58 -59.05
N ALA A 144 -16.98 128.12 -60.25
CA ALA A 144 -17.81 127.79 -61.40
C ALA A 144 -17.54 126.36 -61.92
N GLY A 145 -16.26 125.99 -62.07
CA GLY A 145 -15.83 124.62 -62.35
C GLY A 145 -16.23 123.64 -61.26
N TYR A 146 -16.15 124.05 -59.99
CA TYR A 146 -16.62 123.25 -58.85
C TYR A 146 -18.11 122.87 -59.00
N HIS A 147 -19.02 123.83 -59.20
CA HIS A 147 -20.45 123.51 -59.39
C HIS A 147 -20.70 122.62 -60.62
N ALA A 148 -19.99 122.85 -61.72
CA ALA A 148 -20.09 122.04 -62.94
C ALA A 148 -19.62 120.58 -62.77
N ILE A 149 -18.83 120.28 -61.73
CA ILE A 149 -18.39 118.93 -61.37
C ILE A 149 -19.30 118.36 -60.27
N ALA A 150 -19.45 119.07 -59.14
CA ALA A 150 -20.16 118.59 -57.95
C ALA A 150 -21.67 118.37 -58.19
N ASP A 151 -22.37 119.42 -58.63
CA ASP A 151 -23.83 119.41 -58.77
C ASP A 151 -24.28 118.57 -59.99
N ALA A 152 -23.51 118.61 -61.09
CA ALA A 152 -23.90 118.00 -62.37
C ALA A 152 -23.29 116.61 -62.66
N GLN A 153 -22.08 116.29 -62.19
CA GLN A 153 -21.38 115.04 -62.53
C GLN A 153 -21.28 114.09 -61.34
N ILE A 154 -20.76 114.56 -60.20
CA ILE A 154 -20.52 113.70 -59.02
C ILE A 154 -21.83 113.19 -58.43
N SER A 155 -22.90 113.99 -58.44
CA SER A 155 -24.21 113.55 -57.93
C SER A 155 -24.76 112.28 -58.61
N PRO A 156 -24.92 112.21 -59.95
CA PRO A 156 -25.34 110.98 -60.62
C PRO A 156 -24.27 109.88 -60.61
N MET A 157 -22.97 110.22 -60.68
CA MET A 157 -21.89 109.22 -60.63
C MET A 157 -21.82 108.50 -59.28
N PHE A 158 -22.04 109.20 -58.17
CA PHE A 158 -22.12 108.61 -56.83
C PHE A 158 -23.32 107.67 -56.70
N VAL A 159 -24.50 108.07 -57.18
CA VAL A 159 -25.71 107.21 -57.15
C VAL A 159 -25.51 105.93 -57.98
N ALA A 160 -24.84 106.04 -59.14
CA ALA A 160 -24.49 104.88 -59.95
C ALA A 160 -23.47 103.96 -59.26
N TYR A 161 -22.45 104.53 -58.60
CA TYR A 161 -21.46 103.78 -57.83
C TYR A 161 -22.09 103.05 -56.63
N ASP A 162 -22.88 103.75 -55.81
CA ASP A 162 -23.50 103.19 -54.60
C ASP A 162 -24.50 102.07 -54.94
N GLY A 163 -25.25 102.20 -56.03
CA GLY A 163 -26.11 101.12 -56.55
C GLY A 163 -25.34 99.86 -56.94
N THR A 164 -24.14 99.98 -57.54
CA THR A 164 -23.27 98.83 -57.83
C THR A 164 -22.65 98.26 -56.56
N VAL A 165 -22.24 99.11 -55.61
CA VAL A 165 -21.75 98.70 -54.28
C VAL A 165 -22.81 97.90 -53.52
N ALA A 166 -24.06 98.34 -53.53
CA ALA A 166 -25.17 97.63 -52.89
C ALA A 166 -25.40 96.23 -53.51
N ASN A 167 -25.45 96.15 -54.84
CA ASN A 167 -25.60 94.87 -55.56
C ASN A 167 -24.44 93.90 -55.27
N LEU A 168 -23.21 94.41 -55.27
CA LEU A 168 -21.99 93.64 -55.03
C LEU A 168 -21.87 93.19 -53.55
N THR A 169 -22.33 94.02 -52.61
CA THR A 169 -22.44 93.66 -51.19
C THR A 169 -23.46 92.55 -50.99
N ALA A 170 -24.66 92.67 -51.57
CA ALA A 170 -25.70 91.64 -51.50
C ALA A 170 -25.26 90.31 -52.14
N ALA A 171 -24.44 90.35 -53.20
CA ALA A 171 -23.85 89.15 -53.80
C ALA A 171 -22.88 88.42 -52.86
N LEU A 172 -22.03 89.17 -52.14
CA LEU A 172 -21.13 88.63 -51.12
C LEU A 172 -21.91 88.06 -49.91
N GLU A 173 -22.90 88.79 -49.38
CA GLU A 173 -23.73 88.33 -48.26
C GLU A 173 -24.48 87.02 -48.60
N LYS A 174 -25.06 86.94 -49.80
CA LYS A 174 -25.74 85.73 -50.29
C LYS A 174 -24.80 84.51 -50.37
N ARG A 175 -23.52 84.71 -50.66
CA ARG A 175 -22.50 83.65 -50.67
C ARG A 175 -22.09 83.21 -49.26
N VAL A 176 -21.97 84.13 -48.31
CA VAL A 176 -21.76 83.78 -46.89
C VAL A 176 -22.94 82.94 -46.36
N ALA A 177 -24.16 83.26 -46.77
CA ALA A 177 -25.35 82.47 -46.44
C ALA A 177 -25.33 81.05 -47.06
N SER A 178 -24.99 80.90 -48.34
CA SER A 178 -24.97 79.58 -49.01
C SER A 178 -23.82 78.67 -48.54
N HIS A 179 -22.64 79.23 -48.21
CA HIS A 179 -21.58 78.48 -47.54
C HIS A 179 -22.03 77.97 -46.17
N ARG A 180 -22.77 78.78 -45.39
CA ARG A 180 -23.32 78.39 -44.08
C ARG A 180 -24.33 77.25 -44.19
N GLU A 181 -25.27 77.33 -45.13
CA GLU A 181 -26.31 76.30 -45.34
C GLU A 181 -25.70 74.96 -45.76
N ASN A 182 -24.83 74.96 -46.78
CA ASN A 182 -24.13 73.75 -47.23
C ASN A 182 -23.28 73.12 -46.12
N THR A 183 -22.57 73.93 -45.34
CA THR A 183 -21.74 73.44 -44.21
C THR A 183 -22.60 72.84 -43.10
N GLN A 184 -23.74 73.45 -42.78
CA GLN A 184 -24.67 72.94 -41.76
C GLN A 184 -25.26 71.57 -42.13
N SER A 185 -25.60 71.36 -43.41
CA SER A 185 -26.07 70.05 -43.90
C SER A 185 -25.01 68.95 -43.74
N GLN A 186 -23.77 69.21 -44.17
CA GLN A 186 -22.66 68.26 -44.07
C GLN A 186 -22.33 67.91 -42.60
N ILE A 187 -22.31 68.91 -41.71
CA ILE A 187 -22.11 68.70 -40.28
C ILE A 187 -23.20 67.79 -39.68
N SER A 188 -24.47 68.01 -40.03
CA SER A 188 -25.59 67.19 -39.52
C SER A 188 -25.52 65.73 -39.98
N LEU A 189 -25.16 65.49 -41.25
CA LEU A 189 -24.94 64.14 -41.78
C LEU A 189 -23.79 63.45 -41.06
N MET A 190 -22.67 64.14 -40.88
CA MET A 190 -21.47 63.61 -40.24
C MET A 190 -21.68 63.27 -38.76
N ILE A 191 -22.37 64.12 -38.00
CA ILE A 191 -22.78 63.84 -36.61
C ILE A 191 -23.66 62.58 -36.55
N THR A 192 -24.58 62.41 -37.51
CA THR A 192 -25.44 61.23 -37.60
C THR A 192 -24.62 59.95 -37.85
N CYS A 193 -23.63 59.99 -38.75
CA CYS A 193 -22.72 58.86 -38.99
C CYS A 193 -21.89 58.50 -37.75
N ILE A 194 -21.38 59.48 -37.00
CA ILE A 194 -20.64 59.25 -35.75
C ILE A 194 -21.56 58.62 -34.68
N ALA A 195 -22.78 59.12 -34.52
CA ALA A 195 -23.76 58.57 -33.59
C ALA A 195 -24.12 57.11 -33.91
N ILE A 196 -24.27 56.76 -35.19
CA ILE A 196 -24.48 55.37 -35.64
C ILE A 196 -23.26 54.50 -35.30
N GLY A 197 -22.04 54.98 -35.52
CA GLY A 197 -20.80 54.27 -35.17
C GLY A 197 -20.69 53.97 -33.66
N ILE A 198 -21.08 54.92 -32.81
CA ILE A 198 -21.15 54.74 -31.36
C ILE A 198 -22.23 53.71 -30.98
N GLY A 199 -23.43 53.79 -31.59
CA GLY A 199 -24.51 52.83 -31.37
C GLY A 199 -24.11 51.40 -31.74
N LEU A 200 -23.47 51.20 -32.90
CA LEU A 200 -22.93 49.90 -33.33
C LEU A 200 -21.84 49.38 -32.37
N SER A 201 -21.03 50.27 -31.80
CA SER A 201 -20.02 49.90 -30.79
C SER A 201 -20.66 49.33 -29.52
N VAL A 202 -21.73 49.96 -29.02
CA VAL A 202 -22.50 49.47 -27.85
C VAL A 202 -23.15 48.12 -28.15
N VAL A 203 -23.78 47.96 -29.32
CA VAL A 203 -24.38 46.67 -29.74
C VAL A 203 -23.32 45.58 -29.82
N MET A 204 -22.14 45.85 -30.38
CA MET A 204 -21.06 44.86 -30.45
C MET A 204 -20.56 44.44 -29.06
N ILE A 205 -20.45 45.37 -28.10
CA ILE A 205 -20.10 45.04 -26.69
C ILE A 205 -21.14 44.09 -26.07
N VAL A 206 -22.44 44.30 -26.30
CA VAL A 206 -23.51 43.42 -25.80
C VAL A 206 -23.42 42.03 -26.45
N VAL A 207 -23.24 41.96 -27.76
CA VAL A 207 -23.09 40.68 -28.49
C VAL A 207 -21.86 39.90 -28.00
N VAL A 208 -20.72 40.58 -27.80
CA VAL A 208 -19.49 40.00 -27.24
C VAL A 208 -19.72 39.46 -25.83
N ARG A 209 -20.39 40.22 -24.96
CA ARG A 209 -20.72 39.78 -23.58
C ARG A 209 -21.57 38.51 -23.58
N LEU A 210 -22.58 38.43 -24.46
CA LEU A 210 -23.43 37.25 -24.59
C LEU A 210 -22.66 36.04 -25.15
N ALA A 211 -21.82 36.26 -26.16
CA ALA A 211 -20.97 35.21 -26.75
C ALA A 211 -19.96 34.64 -25.74
N LEU A 212 -19.25 35.49 -24.99
CA LEU A 212 -18.31 35.05 -23.94
C LEU A 212 -19.01 34.27 -22.83
N ARG A 213 -20.20 34.70 -22.40
CA ARG A 213 -20.99 33.96 -21.40
C ARG A 213 -21.36 32.55 -21.88
N GLY A 214 -21.81 32.42 -23.13
CA GLY A 214 -22.20 31.13 -23.70
C GLY A 214 -21.02 30.20 -24.04
N LEU A 215 -19.92 30.74 -24.58
CA LEU A 215 -18.79 29.96 -25.09
C LEU A 215 -17.73 29.62 -24.03
N ILE A 216 -17.58 30.44 -22.99
CA ILE A 216 -16.49 30.30 -22.00
C ILE A 216 -17.04 30.12 -20.58
N VAL A 217 -17.93 31.01 -20.12
CA VAL A 217 -18.38 31.00 -18.71
C VAL A 217 -19.27 29.79 -18.41
N GLY A 218 -20.36 29.60 -19.15
CA GLY A 218 -21.29 28.48 -18.93
C GLY A 218 -20.70 27.06 -19.08
N PRO A 219 -19.63 26.85 -19.87
CA PRO A 219 -18.88 25.59 -19.84
C PRO A 219 -17.90 25.48 -18.65
N LEU A 220 -17.27 26.57 -18.21
CA LEU A 220 -16.43 26.57 -17.00
C LEU A 220 -17.24 26.33 -15.72
N GLU A 221 -18.42 26.95 -15.58
CA GLU A 221 -19.37 26.67 -14.50
C GLU A 221 -19.70 25.17 -14.41
N ARG A 222 -19.91 24.51 -15.57
CA ARG A 222 -20.14 23.06 -15.63
C ARG A 222 -18.89 22.24 -15.29
N ALA A 223 -17.70 22.67 -15.70
CA ALA A 223 -16.45 22.01 -15.30
C ALA A 223 -16.25 22.07 -13.77
N ILE A 224 -16.53 23.22 -13.16
CA ILE A 224 -16.52 23.41 -11.69
C ILE A 224 -17.50 22.44 -11.02
N SER A 225 -18.76 22.38 -11.47
CA SER A 225 -19.74 21.45 -10.89
C SER A 225 -19.35 19.96 -11.00
N GLN A 226 -18.55 19.59 -12.00
CA GLN A 226 -18.02 18.23 -12.13
C GLN A 226 -16.87 17.99 -11.16
N PHE A 227 -15.98 18.97 -10.94
CA PHE A 227 -14.97 18.89 -9.88
C PHE A 227 -15.59 18.84 -8.48
N GLU A 228 -16.62 19.64 -8.20
CA GLU A 228 -17.35 19.63 -6.93
C GLU A 228 -17.98 18.27 -6.63
N ARG A 229 -18.59 17.62 -7.64
CA ARG A 229 -19.14 16.26 -7.51
C ARG A 229 -18.05 15.22 -7.26
N ILE A 230 -16.96 15.25 -8.01
CA ILE A 230 -15.81 14.34 -7.83
C ILE A 230 -15.20 14.53 -6.43
N ALA A 231 -15.10 15.77 -5.92
CA ALA A 231 -14.62 16.07 -4.57
C ALA A 231 -15.60 15.63 -3.47
N ALA A 232 -16.91 15.63 -3.75
CA ALA A 232 -17.95 15.07 -2.89
C ALA A 232 -18.10 13.54 -3.02
N GLY A 233 -17.20 12.86 -3.74
CA GLY A 233 -17.21 11.40 -3.92
C GLY A 233 -18.16 10.88 -5.00
N ASP A 234 -18.87 11.75 -5.74
CA ASP A 234 -19.79 11.35 -6.79
C ASP A 234 -19.09 11.19 -8.14
N LEU A 235 -18.90 9.93 -8.52
CA LEU A 235 -18.37 9.45 -9.80
C LEU A 235 -19.46 8.71 -10.60
N SER A 236 -20.76 8.95 -10.33
CA SER A 236 -21.86 8.14 -10.85
C SER A 236 -22.44 8.58 -12.20
N GLU A 237 -22.22 9.84 -12.60
CA GLU A 237 -22.53 10.34 -13.95
C GLU A 237 -21.26 10.53 -14.78
N PRO A 238 -21.20 10.04 -16.03
CA PRO A 238 -20.06 10.24 -16.91
C PRO A 238 -19.94 11.72 -17.35
N VAL A 239 -18.72 12.26 -17.31
CA VAL A 239 -18.39 13.60 -17.80
C VAL A 239 -18.70 13.71 -19.30
N ARG A 240 -19.80 14.40 -19.64
CA ARG A 240 -20.24 14.62 -21.03
C ARG A 240 -19.22 15.48 -21.79
N GLU A 241 -18.81 15.02 -22.97
CA GLU A 241 -17.86 15.74 -23.83
C GLU A 241 -18.43 17.08 -24.31
N PHE A 242 -17.64 18.15 -24.21
CA PHE A 242 -18.10 19.51 -24.51
C PHE A 242 -17.26 20.19 -25.61
N GLY A 243 -17.64 19.98 -26.88
CA GLY A 243 -17.05 20.65 -28.04
C GLY A 243 -15.71 20.03 -28.46
N ASN A 244 -15.72 19.17 -29.48
CA ASN A 244 -14.67 18.19 -29.76
C ASN A 244 -13.35 18.74 -30.39
N SER A 245 -12.95 19.98 -30.09
CA SER A 245 -11.78 20.62 -30.74
C SER A 245 -11.09 21.77 -29.99
N ASN A 246 -11.74 22.43 -29.02
CA ASN A 246 -11.20 23.63 -28.38
C ASN A 246 -10.60 23.36 -26.99
N GLU A 247 -10.11 24.41 -26.31
CA GLU A 247 -9.48 24.30 -25.00
C GLU A 247 -10.45 23.79 -23.91
N ILE A 248 -11.74 24.12 -24.01
CA ILE A 248 -12.80 23.62 -23.12
C ILE A 248 -13.02 22.12 -23.36
N GLY A 249 -13.12 21.67 -24.61
CA GLY A 249 -13.23 20.25 -24.94
C GLY A 249 -12.08 19.44 -24.34
N ARG A 250 -10.83 19.94 -24.49
CA ARG A 250 -9.64 19.34 -23.89
C ARG A 250 -9.70 19.29 -22.36
N LEU A 251 -10.26 20.30 -21.70
CA LEU A 251 -10.51 20.30 -20.26
C LEU A 251 -11.51 19.21 -19.87
N PHE A 252 -12.67 19.12 -20.53
CA PHE A 252 -13.69 18.09 -20.27
C PHE A 252 -13.15 16.67 -20.52
N THR A 253 -12.38 16.43 -21.60
CA THR A 253 -11.68 15.15 -21.82
C THR A 253 -10.67 14.85 -20.71
N GLY A 254 -10.00 15.86 -20.16
CA GLY A 254 -9.11 15.72 -19.01
C GLY A 254 -9.85 15.28 -17.74
N ILE A 255 -10.96 15.95 -17.41
CA ILE A 255 -11.80 15.62 -16.26
C ILE A 255 -12.39 14.21 -16.41
N GLY A 256 -12.86 13.82 -17.60
CA GLY A 256 -13.37 12.47 -17.86
C GLY A 256 -12.32 11.36 -17.67
N ARG A 257 -11.06 11.59 -18.08
CA ARG A 257 -9.96 10.65 -17.78
C ARG A 257 -9.65 10.56 -16.29
N MET A 258 -9.65 11.70 -15.60
CA MET A 258 -9.42 11.75 -14.14
C MET A 258 -10.53 11.03 -13.38
N GLN A 259 -11.80 11.26 -13.74
CA GLN A 259 -12.97 10.56 -13.19
C GLN A 259 -12.86 9.05 -13.43
N LYS A 260 -12.52 8.62 -14.65
CA LYS A 260 -12.36 7.20 -14.97
C LYS A 260 -11.23 6.55 -14.15
N ALA A 261 -10.07 7.19 -14.03
CA ALA A 261 -8.96 6.68 -13.24
C ALA A 261 -9.31 6.60 -11.73
N MET A 262 -10.05 7.58 -11.20
CA MET A 262 -10.56 7.53 -9.83
C MET A 262 -11.57 6.39 -9.64
N THR A 263 -12.52 6.22 -10.58
CA THR A 263 -13.48 5.12 -10.62
C THR A 263 -12.80 3.74 -10.63
N GLU A 264 -11.75 3.58 -11.42
CA GLU A 264 -10.96 2.34 -11.49
C GLU A 264 -10.16 2.11 -10.20
N MET A 265 -9.59 3.15 -9.60
CA MET A 265 -8.92 3.08 -8.30
C MET A 265 -9.90 2.68 -7.18
N VAL A 266 -11.04 3.36 -7.04
CA VAL A 266 -12.10 3.06 -6.06
C VAL A 266 -12.62 1.63 -6.24
N LYS A 267 -12.90 1.19 -7.48
CA LYS A 267 -13.30 -0.20 -7.80
C LYS A 267 -12.17 -1.23 -7.56
N SER A 268 -10.90 -0.82 -7.53
CA SER A 268 -9.78 -1.69 -7.18
C SER A 268 -9.64 -1.83 -5.66
N VAL A 269 -9.66 -0.72 -4.93
CA VAL A 269 -9.57 -0.72 -3.46
C VAL A 269 -10.78 -1.42 -2.83
N HIS A 270 -11.99 -1.26 -3.37
CA HIS A 270 -13.18 -1.97 -2.88
C HIS A 270 -13.03 -3.50 -2.96
N ARG A 271 -12.59 -4.03 -4.10
CA ARG A 271 -12.35 -5.47 -4.31
C ARG A 271 -11.16 -5.98 -3.50
N GLY A 272 -10.12 -5.15 -3.33
CA GLY A 272 -8.99 -5.46 -2.44
C GLY A 272 -9.45 -5.60 -0.98
N ALA A 273 -10.24 -4.65 -0.49
CA ALA A 273 -10.83 -4.70 0.84
C ALA A 273 -11.73 -5.94 1.01
N GLU A 274 -12.60 -6.23 0.05
CA GLU A 274 -13.46 -7.42 0.10
C GLU A 274 -12.69 -8.74 0.07
N SER A 275 -11.57 -8.81 -0.67
CA SER A 275 -10.68 -9.97 -0.63
C SER A 275 -9.93 -10.13 0.70
N ILE A 276 -9.61 -9.03 1.40
CA ILE A 276 -9.00 -9.07 2.74
C ILE A 276 -10.05 -9.47 3.79
N ASP A 277 -11.29 -9.01 3.64
CA ASP A 277 -12.43 -9.32 4.53
C ASP A 277 -12.69 -10.83 4.61
N VAL A 278 -12.73 -11.49 3.44
CA VAL A 278 -12.87 -12.95 3.31
C VAL A 278 -11.64 -13.66 3.89
N GLY A 279 -10.42 -13.21 3.55
CA GLY A 279 -9.19 -13.81 4.08
C GLY A 279 -9.07 -13.68 5.61
N ALA A 280 -9.50 -12.56 6.20
CA ALA A 280 -9.53 -12.37 7.64
C ALA A 280 -10.53 -13.32 8.33
N HIS A 281 -11.71 -13.54 7.73
CA HIS A 281 -12.68 -14.54 8.20
C HIS A 281 -12.15 -15.98 8.08
N GLU A 282 -11.47 -16.32 6.99
CA GLU A 282 -10.83 -17.64 6.82
C GLU A 282 -9.72 -17.87 7.85
N ILE A 283 -8.88 -16.86 8.13
CA ILE A 283 -7.86 -16.92 9.19
C ILE A 283 -8.50 -17.04 10.57
N ALA A 284 -9.52 -16.26 10.89
CA ALA A 284 -10.22 -16.32 12.17
C ALA A 284 -10.85 -17.71 12.40
N SER A 285 -11.50 -18.27 11.38
CA SER A 285 -12.06 -19.64 11.41
C SER A 285 -10.96 -20.71 11.59
N GLY A 286 -9.85 -20.58 10.84
CA GLY A 286 -8.70 -21.48 10.97
C GLY A 286 -8.00 -21.42 12.33
N ASN A 287 -7.98 -20.26 12.98
CA ASN A 287 -7.47 -20.10 14.34
C ASN A 287 -8.35 -20.79 15.39
N VAL A 288 -9.68 -20.88 15.17
CA VAL A 288 -10.58 -21.64 16.07
C VAL A 288 -10.33 -23.15 15.96
N ASP A 289 -10.16 -23.70 14.74
CA ASP A 289 -9.72 -25.10 14.56
C ASP A 289 -8.36 -25.35 15.22
N LEU A 290 -7.40 -24.43 15.02
CA LEU A 290 -6.07 -24.56 15.61
C LEU A 290 -6.09 -24.43 17.15
N SER A 291 -6.97 -23.62 17.73
CA SER A 291 -7.21 -23.56 19.19
C SER A 291 -7.70 -24.91 19.70
N GLN A 292 -8.81 -25.41 19.16
CA GLN A 292 -9.41 -26.69 19.58
C GLN A 292 -8.43 -27.86 19.46
N ARG A 293 -7.61 -27.88 18.40
CA ARG A 293 -6.57 -28.90 18.21
C ARG A 293 -5.38 -28.73 19.15
N THR A 294 -5.02 -27.51 19.53
CA THR A 294 -3.97 -27.22 20.52
C THR A 294 -4.45 -27.59 21.93
N GLU A 295 -5.69 -27.29 22.28
CA GLU A 295 -6.35 -27.72 23.53
C GLU A 295 -6.43 -29.25 23.63
N GLN A 296 -6.88 -29.92 22.56
CA GLN A 296 -6.91 -31.38 22.47
C GLN A 296 -5.50 -32.00 22.57
N GLN A 297 -4.50 -31.37 21.95
CA GLN A 297 -3.10 -31.80 22.05
C GLN A 297 -2.55 -31.64 23.46
N ALA A 298 -2.88 -30.54 24.16
CA ALA A 298 -2.50 -30.35 25.56
C ALA A 298 -3.13 -31.43 26.47
N ALA A 299 -4.42 -31.73 26.28
CA ALA A 299 -5.10 -32.80 27.02
C ALA A 299 -4.43 -34.17 26.80
N SER A 300 -4.14 -34.54 25.55
CA SER A 300 -3.45 -35.79 25.23
C SER A 300 -1.98 -35.84 25.70
N LEU A 301 -1.28 -34.69 25.76
CA LEU A 301 0.05 -34.61 26.36
C LEU A 301 -0.01 -34.79 27.89
N GLN A 302 -1.04 -34.27 28.55
CA GLN A 302 -1.22 -34.44 29.99
C GLN A 302 -1.60 -35.88 30.38
N GLU A 303 -2.45 -36.54 29.60
CA GLU A 303 -2.72 -37.99 29.72
C GLU A 303 -1.45 -38.82 29.46
N THR A 304 -0.65 -38.44 28.46
CA THR A 304 0.66 -39.08 28.18
C THR A 304 1.65 -38.88 29.33
N ALA A 305 1.72 -37.68 29.92
CA ALA A 305 2.58 -37.38 31.05
C ALA A 305 2.20 -38.21 32.29
N SER A 306 0.91 -38.24 32.65
CA SER A 306 0.41 -39.08 33.76
C SER A 306 0.67 -40.57 33.53
N SER A 307 0.54 -41.03 32.28
CA SER A 307 0.87 -42.42 31.90
C SER A 307 2.36 -42.70 32.03
N MET A 308 3.22 -41.76 31.65
CA MET A 308 4.68 -41.87 31.78
C MET A 308 5.13 -41.85 33.24
N GLU A 309 4.48 -41.09 34.12
CA GLU A 309 4.75 -41.13 35.57
C GLU A 309 4.39 -42.50 36.16
N GLN A 310 3.22 -43.04 35.83
CA GLN A 310 2.81 -44.38 36.27
C GLN A 310 3.75 -45.48 35.73
N LEU A 311 4.18 -45.39 34.47
CA LEU A 311 5.17 -46.30 33.88
C LEU A 311 6.54 -46.17 34.57
N THR A 312 7.00 -44.95 34.87
CA THR A 312 8.26 -44.69 35.61
C THR A 312 8.21 -45.34 37.00
N GLY A 313 7.10 -45.17 37.73
CA GLY A 313 6.89 -45.82 39.02
C GLY A 313 6.92 -47.35 38.92
N THR A 314 6.20 -47.91 37.94
CA THR A 314 6.14 -49.36 37.69
C THR A 314 7.51 -49.94 37.34
N VAL A 315 8.28 -49.28 36.47
CA VAL A 315 9.64 -49.72 36.08
C VAL A 315 10.62 -49.64 37.25
N ARG A 316 10.56 -48.58 38.08
CA ARG A 316 11.36 -48.49 39.31
C ARG A 316 10.97 -49.57 40.32
N GLN A 317 9.69 -49.87 40.47
CA GLN A 317 9.22 -50.97 41.33
C GLN A 317 9.72 -52.33 40.81
N ASN A 318 9.69 -52.57 39.50
CA ASN A 318 10.22 -53.79 38.90
C ASN A 318 11.75 -53.93 39.10
N ALA A 319 12.51 -52.84 39.00
CA ALA A 319 13.95 -52.86 39.26
C ALA A 319 14.28 -53.22 40.72
N GLU A 320 13.57 -52.65 41.71
CA GLU A 320 13.78 -53.00 43.12
C GLU A 320 13.23 -54.39 43.47
N ASN A 321 12.09 -54.81 42.90
CA ASN A 321 11.58 -56.18 43.01
C ASN A 321 12.62 -57.19 42.49
N ALA A 322 13.25 -56.92 41.33
CA ALA A 322 14.33 -57.74 40.80
C ALA A 322 15.54 -57.77 41.76
N ARG A 323 15.96 -56.61 42.28
CA ARG A 323 17.08 -56.53 43.23
C ARG A 323 16.81 -57.33 44.52
N GLN A 324 15.58 -57.31 45.03
CA GLN A 324 15.17 -58.11 46.20
C GLN A 324 15.08 -59.60 45.87
N ALA A 325 14.51 -59.97 44.73
CA ALA A 325 14.44 -61.36 44.28
C ALA A 325 15.85 -61.96 44.04
N SER A 326 16.80 -61.16 43.55
CA SER A 326 18.21 -61.55 43.39
C SER A 326 18.84 -61.91 44.73
N GLN A 327 18.69 -61.03 45.75
CA GLN A 327 19.18 -61.31 47.10
C GLN A 327 18.51 -62.55 47.72
N LEU A 328 17.21 -62.74 47.46
CA LEU A 328 16.48 -63.93 47.94
C LEU A 328 16.98 -65.22 47.27
N ALA A 329 17.29 -65.17 45.98
CA ALA A 329 17.88 -66.29 45.23
C ALA A 329 19.31 -66.62 45.71
N VAL A 330 20.16 -65.61 45.96
CA VAL A 330 21.49 -65.81 46.57
C VAL A 330 21.34 -66.49 47.94
N ASN A 331 20.46 -65.99 48.81
CA ASN A 331 20.22 -66.59 50.13
C ASN A 331 19.70 -68.05 50.02
N ALA A 332 18.85 -68.35 49.04
CA ALA A 332 18.35 -69.70 48.78
C ALA A 332 19.44 -70.64 48.25
N SER A 333 20.35 -70.15 47.39
CA SER A 333 21.53 -70.87 46.92
C SER A 333 22.43 -71.26 48.10
N ASP A 334 22.72 -70.33 49.01
CA ASP A 334 23.54 -70.59 50.20
C ASP A 334 22.89 -71.60 51.17
N ILE A 335 21.56 -71.62 51.27
CA ILE A 335 20.83 -72.64 52.03
C ILE A 335 20.94 -74.02 51.34
N ALA A 336 20.75 -74.08 50.03
CA ALA A 336 20.83 -75.33 49.27
C ALA A 336 22.26 -75.92 49.23
N THR A 337 23.30 -75.09 49.12
CA THR A 337 24.70 -75.52 49.23
C THR A 337 24.99 -76.14 50.60
N ARG A 338 24.67 -75.44 51.71
CA ARG A 338 24.84 -75.99 53.06
C ARG A 338 24.00 -77.26 53.31
N GLY A 339 22.83 -77.36 52.69
CA GLY A 339 22.04 -78.59 52.67
C GLY A 339 22.77 -79.75 51.98
N GLY A 340 23.40 -79.49 50.83
CA GLY A 340 24.27 -80.44 50.14
C GLY A 340 25.49 -80.87 50.96
N ASP A 341 26.14 -79.93 51.65
CA ASP A 341 27.29 -80.21 52.53
C ASP A 341 26.91 -81.18 53.66
N VAL A 342 25.82 -80.90 54.38
CA VAL A 342 25.29 -81.77 55.45
C VAL A 342 24.87 -83.14 54.90
N VAL A 343 24.26 -83.19 53.72
CA VAL A 343 23.90 -84.45 53.05
C VAL A 343 25.16 -85.27 52.71
N SER A 344 26.27 -84.62 52.29
CA SER A 344 27.55 -85.28 52.02
C SER A 344 28.18 -85.88 53.29
N GLU A 345 28.08 -85.18 54.43
CA GLU A 345 28.50 -85.69 55.74
C GLU A 345 27.67 -86.93 56.16
N VAL A 346 26.37 -86.94 55.89
CA VAL A 346 25.50 -88.10 56.14
C VAL A 346 25.85 -89.29 55.23
N VAL A 347 26.12 -89.10 53.93
CA VAL A 347 26.60 -90.18 53.05
C VAL A 347 27.92 -90.76 53.58
N THR A 348 28.88 -89.89 53.94
CA THR A 348 30.17 -90.29 54.51
C THR A 348 29.99 -91.13 55.78
N THR A 349 29.06 -90.72 56.66
CA THR A 349 28.72 -91.44 57.89
C THR A 349 28.04 -92.79 57.61
N MET A 350 27.08 -92.84 56.68
CA MET A 350 26.42 -94.10 56.28
C MET A 350 27.40 -95.09 55.67
N GLN A 351 28.37 -94.62 54.86
CA GLN A 351 29.41 -95.47 54.31
C GLN A 351 30.36 -96.00 55.40
N ALA A 352 30.71 -95.20 56.40
CA ALA A 352 31.49 -95.65 57.56
C ALA A 352 30.72 -96.70 58.39
N ILE A 353 29.41 -96.52 58.61
CA ILE A 353 28.55 -97.50 59.26
C ILE A 353 28.48 -98.80 58.43
N SER A 354 28.30 -98.71 57.12
CA SER A 354 28.27 -99.86 56.20
C SER A 354 29.56 -100.69 56.30
N VAL A 355 30.74 -100.04 56.25
CA VAL A 355 32.04 -100.71 56.44
C VAL A 355 32.15 -101.35 57.82
N SER A 356 31.67 -100.67 58.88
CA SER A 356 31.67 -101.22 60.23
C SER A 356 30.76 -102.44 60.38
N SER A 357 29.55 -102.42 59.80
CA SER A 357 28.58 -103.52 59.84
C SER A 357 29.12 -104.76 59.12
N ASN A 358 29.72 -104.62 57.94
CA ASN A 358 30.37 -105.73 57.23
C ASN A 358 31.46 -106.38 58.10
N LYS A 359 32.32 -105.57 58.74
CA LYS A 359 33.34 -106.06 59.67
C LYS A 359 32.76 -106.80 60.88
N VAL A 360 31.56 -106.43 61.35
CA VAL A 360 30.83 -107.19 62.38
C VAL A 360 30.31 -108.53 61.83
N VAL A 361 29.81 -108.58 60.59
CA VAL A 361 29.41 -109.86 59.95
C VAL A 361 30.59 -110.84 59.87
N ASP A 362 31.79 -110.37 59.52
CA ASP A 362 33.01 -111.19 59.48
C ASP A 362 33.40 -111.74 60.87
N ILE A 363 33.34 -110.90 61.90
CA ILE A 363 33.61 -111.30 63.30
C ILE A 363 32.57 -112.33 63.76
N ILE A 364 31.29 -112.12 63.47
CA ILE A 364 30.21 -113.03 63.85
C ILE A 364 30.30 -114.35 63.07
N GLY A 365 30.69 -114.33 61.80
CA GLY A 365 31.01 -115.53 61.02
C GLY A 365 32.21 -116.32 61.59
N THR A 366 33.20 -115.61 62.15
CA THR A 366 34.31 -116.23 62.88
C THR A 366 33.84 -116.88 64.19
N ILE A 367 32.93 -116.24 64.92
CA ILE A 367 32.31 -116.80 66.14
C ILE A 367 31.42 -118.01 65.84
N GLU A 368 30.66 -117.98 64.75
CA GLU A 368 29.90 -119.14 64.22
C GLU A 368 30.83 -120.31 63.91
N GLY A 369 32.00 -120.04 63.30
CA GLY A 369 33.05 -121.03 63.05
C GLY A 369 33.66 -121.62 64.34
N ILE A 370 33.95 -120.77 65.34
CA ILE A 370 34.43 -121.21 66.66
C ILE A 370 33.37 -122.09 67.35
N ALA A 371 32.10 -121.67 67.34
CA ALA A 371 31.00 -122.45 67.91
C ALA A 371 30.83 -123.81 67.22
N PHE A 372 30.97 -123.87 65.89
CA PHE A 372 30.98 -125.13 65.15
C PHE A 372 32.15 -126.03 65.57
N GLN A 373 33.37 -125.50 65.64
CA GLN A 373 34.55 -126.23 66.11
C GLN A 373 34.38 -126.74 67.55
N THR A 374 33.83 -125.93 68.45
CA THR A 374 33.52 -126.33 69.83
C THR A 374 32.48 -127.45 69.89
N ASN A 375 31.42 -127.41 69.07
CA ASN A 375 30.44 -128.49 68.98
C ASN A 375 31.05 -129.81 68.44
N ILE A 376 32.01 -129.75 67.50
CA ILE A 376 32.74 -130.94 67.04
C ILE A 376 33.70 -131.47 68.12
N LEU A 377 34.44 -130.60 68.81
CA LEU A 377 35.31 -130.97 69.93
C LEU A 377 34.49 -131.62 71.07
N ALA A 378 33.34 -131.05 71.40
CA ALA A 378 32.44 -131.57 72.43
C ALA A 378 31.79 -132.90 72.02
N LEU A 379 31.44 -133.10 70.74
CA LEU A 379 31.01 -134.39 70.21
C LEU A 379 32.12 -135.45 70.35
N ASN A 380 33.36 -135.13 69.96
CA ASN A 380 34.49 -136.05 70.09
C ASN A 380 34.77 -136.41 71.56
N ALA A 381 34.70 -135.42 72.47
CA ALA A 381 34.84 -135.64 73.90
C ALA A 381 33.72 -136.51 74.49
N ALA A 382 32.47 -136.33 74.04
CA ALA A 382 31.33 -137.16 74.46
C ALA A 382 31.47 -138.62 73.97
N VAL A 383 32.00 -138.84 72.76
CA VAL A 383 32.27 -140.17 72.21
C VAL A 383 33.37 -140.88 73.01
N GLU A 384 34.49 -140.22 73.29
CA GLU A 384 35.58 -140.85 74.05
C GLU A 384 35.20 -141.03 75.55
N ALA A 385 34.38 -140.14 76.12
CA ALA A 385 33.80 -140.32 77.45
C ALA A 385 32.85 -141.53 77.52
N ALA A 386 32.00 -141.75 76.50
CA ALA A 386 31.19 -142.97 76.41
C ALA A 386 32.04 -144.24 76.28
N ARG A 387 33.17 -144.15 75.58
CA ARG A 387 34.16 -145.24 75.40
C ARG A 387 34.87 -145.63 76.70
N ALA A 388 34.99 -144.69 77.65
CA ALA A 388 35.56 -144.92 78.98
C ALA A 388 34.56 -145.53 80.00
N GLY A 389 33.32 -145.79 79.61
CA GLY A 389 32.30 -146.41 80.47
C GLY A 389 31.95 -145.54 81.70
N GLU A 390 31.69 -146.19 82.84
CA GLU A 390 31.30 -145.48 84.08
C GLU A 390 32.33 -144.44 84.56
N GLN A 391 33.62 -144.63 84.27
CA GLN A 391 34.66 -143.65 84.62
C GLN A 391 34.56 -142.35 83.78
N GLY A 392 34.05 -142.44 82.55
CA GLY A 392 33.81 -141.29 81.68
C GLY A 392 32.54 -140.51 81.97
N ARG A 393 31.67 -141.02 82.86
CA ARG A 393 30.29 -140.53 83.04
C ARG A 393 30.19 -139.04 83.41
N GLY A 394 31.12 -138.53 84.22
CA GLY A 394 31.20 -137.09 84.53
C GLY A 394 31.64 -136.24 83.33
N PHE A 395 32.64 -136.71 82.56
CA PHE A 395 33.10 -136.04 81.34
C PHE A 395 32.03 -136.05 80.24
N ALA A 396 31.21 -137.10 80.14
CA ALA A 396 30.11 -137.17 79.18
C ALA A 396 29.05 -136.08 79.43
N VAL A 397 28.73 -135.78 80.70
CA VAL A 397 27.82 -134.68 81.07
C VAL A 397 28.41 -133.32 80.72
N VAL A 398 29.69 -133.08 81.06
CA VAL A 398 30.38 -131.83 80.72
C VAL A 398 30.47 -131.63 79.20
N ALA A 399 30.79 -132.69 78.45
CA ALA A 399 30.83 -132.65 77.00
C ALA A 399 29.43 -132.38 76.38
N GLY A 400 28.37 -132.96 76.97
CA GLY A 400 26.99 -132.64 76.59
C GLY A 400 26.63 -131.17 76.81
N GLU A 401 27.00 -130.59 77.96
CA GLU A 401 26.71 -129.18 78.27
C GLU A 401 27.54 -128.21 77.42
N VAL A 402 28.83 -128.50 77.20
CA VAL A 402 29.67 -127.71 76.27
C VAL A 402 29.12 -127.78 74.85
N ARG A 403 28.58 -128.92 74.42
CA ARG A 403 27.92 -129.06 73.11
C ARG A 403 26.63 -128.24 73.04
N SER A 404 25.79 -128.31 74.08
CA SER A 404 24.56 -127.50 74.21
C SER A 404 24.89 -126.00 74.13
N LEU A 405 25.90 -125.55 74.88
CA LEU A 405 26.38 -124.17 74.87
C LEU A 405 26.90 -123.77 73.48
N ALA A 406 27.69 -124.61 72.83
CA ALA A 406 28.20 -124.37 71.48
C ALA A 406 27.08 -124.28 70.43
N GLN A 407 26.05 -125.13 70.50
CA GLN A 407 24.87 -125.04 69.63
C GLN A 407 24.08 -123.75 69.88
N ARG A 408 23.87 -123.36 71.15
CA ARG A 408 23.24 -122.08 71.51
C ARG A 408 24.05 -120.88 71.00
N SER A 409 25.39 -120.92 71.11
CA SER A 409 26.28 -119.89 70.57
C SER A 409 26.22 -119.80 69.05
N ALA A 410 26.12 -120.92 68.33
CA ALA A 410 25.97 -120.93 66.88
C ALA A 410 24.61 -120.33 66.44
N THR A 411 23.51 -120.67 67.12
CA THR A 411 22.19 -120.07 66.85
C THR A 411 22.20 -118.56 67.11
N ALA A 412 22.70 -118.12 68.28
CA ALA A 412 22.78 -116.69 68.61
C ALA A 412 23.71 -115.93 67.66
N ALA A 413 24.84 -116.52 67.25
CA ALA A 413 25.70 -115.93 66.22
C ALA A 413 24.95 -115.77 64.90
N LYS A 414 24.19 -116.78 64.45
CA LYS A 414 23.39 -116.70 63.22
C LYS A 414 22.28 -115.64 63.29
N GLU A 415 21.60 -115.52 64.43
CA GLU A 415 20.58 -114.47 64.67
C GLU A 415 21.19 -113.07 64.62
N ILE A 416 22.35 -112.85 65.27
CA ILE A 416 23.08 -111.57 65.19
C ILE A 416 23.56 -111.31 63.76
N LYS A 417 24.06 -112.33 63.05
CA LYS A 417 24.52 -112.23 61.66
C LYS A 417 23.41 -111.76 60.73
N GLN A 418 22.19 -112.27 60.93
CA GLN A 418 21.01 -111.83 60.20
C GLN A 418 20.65 -110.39 60.56
N LEU A 419 20.52 -110.04 61.84
CA LEU A 419 20.17 -108.68 62.28
C LEU A 419 21.16 -107.61 61.79
N ILE A 420 22.47 -107.92 61.75
CA ILE A 420 23.49 -107.02 61.22
C ILE A 420 23.45 -106.96 59.69
N GLY A 421 23.13 -108.06 59.00
CA GLY A 421 22.88 -108.09 57.56
C GLY A 421 21.68 -107.20 57.18
N ASP A 422 20.53 -107.42 57.83
CA ASP A 422 19.31 -106.61 57.68
C ASP A 422 19.62 -105.13 57.96
N SER A 423 20.44 -104.83 58.98
CA SER A 423 20.89 -103.47 59.29
C SER A 423 21.81 -102.88 58.21
N ALA A 424 22.71 -103.67 57.62
CA ALA A 424 23.60 -103.22 56.56
C ALA A 424 22.86 -102.95 55.24
N ASP A 425 21.83 -103.74 54.92
CA ASP A 425 20.96 -103.53 53.77
C ASP A 425 20.08 -102.27 53.96
N ASN A 426 19.55 -102.04 55.17
CA ASN A 426 18.86 -100.79 55.52
C ASN A 426 19.78 -99.56 55.40
N VAL A 427 21.04 -99.65 55.86
CA VAL A 427 22.04 -98.58 55.72
C VAL A 427 22.39 -98.32 54.25
N ARG A 428 22.48 -99.36 53.41
CA ARG A 428 22.69 -99.22 51.96
C ARG A 428 21.53 -98.45 51.31
N SER A 429 20.29 -98.87 51.57
CA SER A 429 19.09 -98.20 51.03
C SER A 429 18.97 -96.75 51.53
N GLY A 430 19.33 -96.50 52.80
CA GLY A 430 19.46 -95.16 53.35
C GLY A 430 20.50 -94.32 52.61
N SER A 431 21.69 -94.87 52.35
CA SER A 431 22.74 -94.20 51.57
C SER A 431 22.26 -93.83 50.16
N GLU A 432 21.60 -94.75 49.45
CA GLU A 432 21.04 -94.50 48.11
C GLU A 432 19.97 -93.41 48.10
N LEU A 433 19.19 -93.25 49.18
CA LEU A 433 18.19 -92.19 49.33
C LEU A 433 18.85 -90.83 49.63
N VAL A 434 19.87 -90.81 50.49
CA VAL A 434 20.61 -89.60 50.85
C VAL A 434 21.46 -89.10 49.68
N GLU A 435 22.09 -89.99 48.91
CA GLU A 435 22.82 -89.65 47.68
C GLU A 435 21.90 -89.00 46.63
N ARG A 436 20.70 -89.55 46.43
CA ARG A 436 19.66 -88.94 45.58
C ARG A 436 19.24 -87.55 46.08
N ALA A 437 19.05 -87.39 47.39
CA ALA A 437 18.75 -86.07 47.96
C ALA A 437 19.89 -85.06 47.72
N GLY A 438 21.15 -85.50 47.76
CA GLY A 438 22.32 -84.68 47.43
C GLY A 438 22.34 -84.22 45.97
N ALA A 439 22.03 -85.12 45.04
CA ALA A 439 21.84 -84.77 43.63
C ALA A 439 20.72 -83.73 43.45
N THR A 440 19.58 -83.89 44.11
CA THR A 440 18.49 -82.90 44.08
C THR A 440 18.89 -81.54 44.66
N MET A 441 19.73 -81.48 45.72
CA MET A 441 20.27 -80.20 46.20
C MET A 441 21.17 -79.52 45.16
N ALA A 442 21.99 -80.28 44.42
CA ALA A 442 22.81 -79.75 43.34
C ALA A 442 21.96 -79.20 42.17
N GLU A 443 20.89 -79.89 41.79
CA GLU A 443 19.90 -79.41 40.81
C GLU A 443 19.22 -78.11 41.28
N ILE A 444 18.84 -78.01 42.56
CA ILE A 444 18.27 -76.80 43.15
C ILE A 444 19.26 -75.63 43.06
N VAL A 445 20.54 -75.82 43.42
CA VAL A 445 21.57 -74.77 43.27
C VAL A 445 21.71 -74.33 41.80
N GLN A 446 21.66 -75.25 40.84
CA GLN A 446 21.75 -74.91 39.41
C GLN A 446 20.51 -74.15 38.92
N ALA A 447 19.31 -74.54 39.37
CA ALA A 447 18.06 -73.85 39.04
C ALA A 447 18.02 -72.42 39.64
N VAL A 448 18.42 -72.28 40.91
CA VAL A 448 18.46 -70.98 41.61
C VAL A 448 19.48 -70.03 40.98
N ARG A 449 20.65 -70.53 40.53
CA ARG A 449 21.60 -69.72 39.74
C ARG A 449 20.95 -69.17 38.46
N ARG A 450 20.26 -70.01 37.68
CA ARG A 450 19.57 -69.58 36.45
C ARG A 450 18.45 -68.56 36.74
N VAL A 451 17.79 -68.66 37.90
CA VAL A 451 16.84 -67.63 38.36
C VAL A 451 17.57 -66.31 38.67
N THR A 452 18.72 -66.35 39.35
CA THR A 452 19.56 -65.16 39.59
C THR A 452 20.01 -64.50 38.28
N ASP A 453 20.41 -65.28 37.27
CA ASP A 453 20.83 -64.79 35.96
C ASP A 453 19.69 -64.01 35.26
N ILE A 454 18.50 -64.62 35.17
CA ILE A 454 17.29 -64.00 34.59
C ILE A 454 16.89 -62.72 35.34
N ILE A 455 17.03 -62.70 36.67
CA ILE A 455 16.75 -61.51 37.48
C ILE A 455 17.77 -60.39 37.20
N GLY A 456 19.03 -60.74 36.91
CA GLY A 456 20.06 -59.81 36.43
C GLY A 456 19.67 -59.15 35.11
N GLU A 457 19.20 -59.96 34.14
CA GLU A 457 18.68 -59.46 32.85
C GLU A 457 17.46 -58.53 33.04
N ILE A 458 16.50 -58.90 33.89
CA ILE A 458 15.33 -58.06 34.22
C ILE A 458 15.77 -56.73 34.85
N SER A 459 16.76 -56.75 35.76
CA SER A 459 17.28 -55.53 36.39
C SER A 459 17.97 -54.62 35.37
N ALA A 460 18.75 -55.17 34.44
CA ALA A 460 19.40 -54.41 33.38
C ALA A 460 18.38 -53.79 32.41
N ALA A 461 17.41 -54.59 31.94
CA ALA A 461 16.33 -54.12 31.07
C ALA A 461 15.45 -53.05 31.74
N SER A 462 15.19 -53.17 33.04
CA SER A 462 14.43 -52.15 33.80
C SER A 462 15.21 -50.83 33.92
N HIS A 463 16.54 -50.88 34.02
CA HIS A 463 17.39 -49.68 34.06
C HIS A 463 17.46 -48.98 32.69
N GLU A 464 17.55 -49.76 31.60
CA GLU A 464 17.46 -49.25 30.23
C GLU A 464 16.08 -48.63 29.95
N GLN A 465 14.99 -49.29 30.36
CA GLN A 465 13.63 -48.74 30.28
C GLN A 465 13.49 -47.42 31.05
N SER A 466 14.01 -47.31 32.27
CA SER A 466 14.00 -46.05 33.04
C SER A 466 14.74 -44.93 32.28
N THR A 467 15.88 -45.25 31.67
CA THR A 467 16.67 -44.30 30.87
C THR A 467 15.93 -43.87 29.60
N GLY A 468 15.22 -44.79 28.94
CA GLY A 468 14.36 -44.49 27.80
C GLY A 468 13.17 -43.61 28.16
N ILE A 469 12.50 -43.89 29.30
CA ILE A 469 11.38 -43.07 29.78
C ILE A 469 11.85 -41.66 30.16
N GLU A 470 13.06 -41.48 30.71
CA GLU A 470 13.66 -40.16 30.94
C GLU A 470 14.02 -39.39 29.65
N GLN A 471 14.15 -40.06 28.50
CA GLN A 471 14.23 -39.40 27.19
C GLN A 471 12.83 -39.00 26.68
N ILE A 472 11.84 -39.88 26.82
CA ILE A 472 10.46 -39.62 26.39
C ILE A 472 9.84 -38.49 27.22
N ASN A 473 10.05 -38.47 28.54
CA ASN A 473 9.56 -37.40 29.43
C ASN A 473 10.09 -36.01 29.00
N ARG A 474 11.38 -35.91 28.63
CA ARG A 474 11.95 -34.68 28.06
C ARG A 474 11.34 -34.31 26.71
N ALA A 475 11.03 -35.29 25.85
CA ALA A 475 10.34 -35.03 24.59
C ALA A 475 8.89 -34.54 24.81
N VAL A 476 8.17 -35.10 25.78
CA VAL A 476 6.83 -34.64 26.19
C VAL A 476 6.87 -33.21 26.72
N GLY A 477 7.85 -32.87 27.57
CA GLY A 477 8.05 -31.49 28.05
C GLY A 477 8.39 -30.50 26.92
N GLN A 478 9.12 -30.92 25.89
CA GLN A 478 9.34 -30.10 24.70
C GLN A 478 8.07 -29.95 23.85
N MET A 479 7.24 -31.00 23.74
CA MET A 479 5.95 -30.92 23.06
C MET A 479 4.95 -30.01 23.78
N ASP A 480 4.92 -30.03 25.13
CA ASP A 480 4.13 -29.10 25.94
C ASP A 480 4.56 -27.64 25.69
N ALA A 481 5.86 -27.33 25.77
CA ALA A 481 6.37 -25.99 25.48
C ALA A 481 5.98 -25.49 24.06
N VAL A 482 6.00 -26.37 23.05
CA VAL A 482 5.52 -26.05 21.68
C VAL A 482 4.00 -25.89 21.64
N THR A 483 3.24 -26.65 22.43
CA THR A 483 1.78 -26.56 22.52
C THR A 483 1.35 -25.23 23.16
N GLN A 484 2.04 -24.80 24.22
CA GLN A 484 1.85 -23.48 24.83
C GLN A 484 2.26 -22.34 23.87
N GLN A 485 3.35 -22.51 23.12
CA GLN A 485 3.73 -21.56 22.07
C GLN A 485 2.66 -21.47 20.96
N ASN A 486 2.07 -22.60 20.53
CA ASN A 486 0.99 -22.62 19.56
C ASN A 486 -0.26 -21.89 20.08
N ALA A 487 -0.63 -22.05 21.35
CA ALA A 487 -1.74 -21.33 21.95
C ALA A 487 -1.52 -19.81 21.93
N ALA A 488 -0.32 -19.35 22.30
CA ALA A 488 0.04 -17.92 22.23
C ALA A 488 0.07 -17.39 20.77
N LEU A 489 0.49 -18.22 19.80
CA LEU A 489 0.44 -17.86 18.38
C LEU A 489 -1.00 -17.81 17.83
N VAL A 490 -1.90 -18.68 18.30
CA VAL A 490 -3.34 -18.65 17.98
C VAL A 490 -3.99 -17.36 18.50
N GLU A 491 -3.71 -16.97 19.74
CA GLU A 491 -4.20 -15.70 20.32
C GLU A 491 -3.70 -14.48 19.53
N GLN A 492 -2.39 -14.44 19.21
CA GLN A 492 -1.81 -13.38 18.39
C GLN A 492 -2.39 -13.34 16.97
N ALA A 493 -2.62 -14.50 16.35
CA ALA A 493 -3.21 -14.59 15.01
C ALA A 493 -4.70 -14.20 15.01
N ALA A 494 -5.45 -14.50 16.08
CA ALA A 494 -6.84 -14.07 16.24
C ALA A 494 -6.93 -12.54 16.41
N ALA A 495 -6.06 -11.95 17.25
CA ALA A 495 -5.96 -10.49 17.39
C ALA A 495 -5.55 -9.79 16.07
N ALA A 496 -4.64 -10.39 15.32
CA ALA A 496 -4.25 -9.89 13.99
C ALA A 496 -5.40 -9.97 12.97
N ALA A 497 -6.15 -11.08 12.95
CA ALA A 497 -7.32 -11.24 12.07
C ALA A 497 -8.43 -10.23 12.39
N ALA A 498 -8.74 -10.02 13.68
CA ALA A 498 -9.70 -9.00 14.11
C ALA A 498 -9.25 -7.58 13.72
N SER A 499 -7.95 -7.26 13.85
CA SER A 499 -7.41 -5.97 13.39
C SER A 499 -7.49 -5.79 11.87
N LEU A 500 -7.28 -6.85 11.09
CA LEU A 500 -7.47 -6.83 9.65
C LEU A 500 -8.94 -6.63 9.26
N GLU A 501 -9.88 -7.26 9.97
CA GLU A 501 -11.31 -7.04 9.74
C GLU A 501 -11.71 -5.59 10.05
N ASP A 502 -11.27 -5.02 11.19
CA ASP A 502 -11.55 -3.63 11.55
C ASP A 502 -10.95 -2.62 10.56
N GLN A 503 -9.69 -2.81 10.15
CA GLN A 503 -9.05 -1.98 9.11
C GLN A 503 -9.79 -2.10 7.77
N THR A 504 -10.25 -3.29 7.44
CA THR A 504 -11.03 -3.55 6.21
C THR A 504 -12.41 -2.92 6.28
N ARG A 505 -13.07 -2.94 7.44
CA ARG A 505 -14.36 -2.28 7.68
C ARG A 505 -14.25 -0.77 7.57
N GLN A 506 -13.18 -0.18 8.12
CA GLN A 506 -12.84 1.24 7.93
C GLN A 506 -12.57 1.58 6.46
N LEU A 507 -11.79 0.75 5.74
CA LEU A 507 -11.49 0.94 4.33
C LEU A 507 -12.76 0.84 3.47
N LYS A 508 -13.63 -0.15 3.74
CA LYS A 508 -14.96 -0.29 3.12
C LYS A 508 -15.85 0.92 3.39
N ALA A 509 -15.80 1.52 4.59
CA ALA A 509 -16.56 2.72 4.91
C ALA A 509 -16.05 3.96 4.15
N VAL A 510 -14.73 4.19 4.12
CA VAL A 510 -14.12 5.31 3.36
C VAL A 510 -14.41 5.18 1.86
N VAL A 511 -14.29 3.96 1.32
CA VAL A 511 -14.60 3.66 -0.09
C VAL A 511 -16.09 3.73 -0.39
N GLY A 512 -16.95 3.34 0.55
CA GLY A 512 -18.42 3.37 0.42
C GLY A 512 -19.02 4.78 0.34
N GLY A 513 -18.27 5.81 0.76
CA GLY A 513 -18.62 7.21 0.49
C GLY A 513 -18.55 7.58 -0.99
N TRP A 514 -17.81 6.84 -1.81
CA TRP A 514 -17.67 7.11 -3.24
C TRP A 514 -18.80 6.45 -4.05
N ARG A 515 -19.66 7.25 -4.65
CA ARG A 515 -20.77 6.79 -5.50
C ARG A 515 -20.24 6.57 -6.92
N VAL A 516 -20.13 5.32 -7.35
CA VAL A 516 -19.56 4.97 -8.66
C VAL A 516 -20.65 4.51 -9.64
N GLU A 517 -20.47 4.79 -10.94
CA GLU A 517 -21.37 4.32 -12.00
C GLU A 517 -21.62 2.80 -11.91
N GLY A 518 -22.91 2.44 -11.85
CA GLY A 518 -23.44 1.08 -11.59
C GLY A 518 -23.68 0.72 -10.12
N GLY A 519 -23.05 1.39 -9.16
CA GLY A 519 -23.02 0.97 -7.75
C GLY A 519 -24.38 0.93 -7.05
N ALA A 520 -25.25 1.91 -7.33
CA ALA A 520 -26.58 1.99 -6.73
C ALA A 520 -27.52 0.84 -7.16
N ALA A 521 -27.34 0.29 -8.36
CA ALA A 521 -28.14 -0.84 -8.85
C ALA A 521 -27.62 -2.18 -8.28
N ALA A 522 -26.30 -2.37 -8.28
CA ALA A 522 -25.67 -3.60 -7.80
C ALA A 522 -25.90 -3.83 -6.30
N LEU A 523 -25.70 -2.79 -5.47
CA LEU A 523 -25.91 -2.89 -4.02
C LEU A 523 -27.40 -3.09 -3.66
N ALA A 524 -28.32 -2.52 -4.43
CA ALA A 524 -29.75 -2.74 -4.24
C ALA A 524 -30.18 -4.16 -4.62
N GLN A 525 -29.66 -4.72 -5.73
CA GLN A 525 -30.00 -6.09 -6.15
C GLN A 525 -29.37 -7.15 -5.23
N ALA A 526 -28.16 -6.93 -4.72
CA ALA A 526 -27.54 -7.81 -3.72
C ALA A 526 -28.33 -7.89 -2.40
N ALA A 527 -29.13 -6.86 -2.09
CA ALA A 527 -29.99 -6.81 -0.90
C ALA A 527 -31.45 -7.24 -1.14
N ALA A 528 -31.84 -7.51 -2.40
CA ALA A 528 -33.26 -7.67 -2.79
C ALA A 528 -33.69 -9.11 -3.14
N GLU A 529 -32.77 -10.04 -3.42
CA GLU A 529 -33.08 -11.47 -3.48
C GLU A 529 -32.60 -12.20 -2.23
N PRO A 530 -33.49 -12.50 -1.25
CA PRO A 530 -33.24 -13.58 -0.32
C PRO A 530 -33.29 -14.88 -1.10
N VAL A 531 -32.15 -15.30 -1.68
CA VAL A 531 -32.01 -16.61 -2.30
C VAL A 531 -32.20 -17.65 -1.21
N LEU A 532 -33.44 -18.13 -1.08
CA LEU A 532 -33.82 -19.28 -0.28
C LEU A 532 -33.14 -20.52 -0.87
N ARG A 533 -31.85 -20.66 -0.58
CA ARG A 533 -31.13 -21.93 -0.65
C ARG A 533 -31.80 -22.87 0.34
N LYS A 534 -32.85 -23.53 -0.15
CA LYS A 534 -33.48 -24.69 0.47
C LYS A 534 -32.35 -25.54 1.04
N PRO A 535 -32.34 -25.84 2.36
CA PRO A 535 -31.20 -26.51 2.98
C PRO A 535 -30.81 -27.73 2.16
N ALA A 536 -29.52 -27.83 1.80
CA ALA A 536 -28.98 -29.05 1.25
C ALA A 536 -29.29 -30.14 2.27
N ALA A 537 -30.10 -31.12 1.90
CA ALA A 537 -30.55 -32.14 2.83
C ALA A 537 -29.31 -32.82 3.41
N LEU A 538 -29.21 -32.85 4.74
CA LEU A 538 -28.21 -33.66 5.43
C LEU A 538 -28.27 -35.07 4.84
N PRO A 539 -27.12 -35.70 4.48
CA PRO A 539 -27.12 -37.08 4.05
C PRO A 539 -27.84 -37.92 5.11
N ALA A 540 -28.98 -38.50 4.75
CA ALA A 540 -29.69 -39.39 5.66
C ALA A 540 -28.72 -40.52 6.07
N PRO A 541 -28.68 -40.91 7.37
CA PRO A 541 -27.78 -41.97 7.81
C PRO A 541 -28.10 -43.22 6.99
N GLN A 542 -27.16 -43.61 6.13
CA GLN A 542 -27.37 -44.71 5.20
C GLN A 542 -27.42 -46.00 6.02
N ALA A 543 -28.63 -46.50 6.26
CA ALA A 543 -28.84 -47.70 7.05
C ALA A 543 -28.03 -48.86 6.46
N ALA A 544 -26.99 -49.29 7.18
CA ALA A 544 -26.07 -50.31 6.71
C ALA A 544 -26.85 -51.62 6.50
N ALA A 545 -26.96 -52.06 5.25
CA ALA A 545 -27.71 -53.26 4.90
C ALA A 545 -27.00 -54.50 5.44
N ALA A 546 -27.54 -55.09 6.50
CA ALA A 546 -26.98 -56.26 7.16
C ALA A 546 -26.90 -57.45 6.19
N SER A 547 -25.68 -57.85 5.83
CA SER A 547 -25.37 -59.04 5.04
C SER A 547 -23.90 -59.44 5.26
N ALA A 548 -23.58 -60.73 5.10
CA ALA A 548 -22.32 -61.38 5.51
C ALA A 548 -22.24 -61.65 7.06
N PRO A 549 -21.52 -62.70 7.51
CA PRO A 549 -22.13 -63.63 8.48
C PRO A 549 -21.60 -63.54 9.92
N ALA A 550 -22.36 -64.15 10.84
CA ALA A 550 -21.96 -64.30 12.23
C ALA A 550 -20.72 -65.20 12.38
N VAL A 551 -19.63 -64.62 12.90
CA VAL A 551 -18.54 -65.36 13.54
C VAL A 551 -18.82 -65.33 15.04
N ALA A 552 -19.02 -66.51 15.64
CA ALA A 552 -19.29 -66.61 17.07
C ALA A 552 -18.00 -66.38 17.87
N HIS A 553 -17.98 -65.37 18.73
CA HIS A 553 -17.00 -65.30 19.81
C HIS A 553 -17.37 -66.34 20.88
N ALA A 554 -16.42 -67.23 21.17
CA ALA A 554 -16.45 -68.07 22.36
C ALA A 554 -15.59 -67.42 23.46
N ASP A 555 -16.06 -67.51 24.70
CA ASP A 555 -15.40 -66.94 25.88
C ASP A 555 -14.15 -67.75 26.33
N PRO A 556 -13.29 -67.21 27.22
CA PRO A 556 -11.87 -67.57 27.25
C PRO A 556 -11.55 -68.93 27.89
N HIS A 557 -10.53 -69.59 27.33
CA HIS A 557 -10.05 -70.89 27.82
C HIS A 557 -8.94 -70.76 28.86
N LYS A 558 -9.02 -71.56 29.92
CA LYS A 558 -7.92 -71.82 30.85
C LYS A 558 -7.00 -72.95 30.35
N GLU A 559 -5.77 -72.88 30.87
CA GLU A 559 -4.70 -73.88 31.03
C GLU A 559 -5.04 -75.36 30.72
N ALA A 560 -4.18 -76.06 29.93
CA ALA A 560 -3.28 -77.12 30.44
C ALA A 560 -2.51 -77.91 29.34
N HIS A 561 -1.19 -78.00 29.50
CA HIS A 561 -0.22 -79.07 29.12
C HIS A 561 -0.37 -80.04 27.92
N LYS A 562 0.79 -80.22 27.23
CA LYS A 562 1.35 -81.48 26.63
C LYS A 562 0.67 -82.05 25.35
N ASP A 563 1.36 -82.67 24.38
CA ASP A 563 2.73 -83.23 24.30
C ASP A 563 3.35 -83.11 22.87
N VAL A 564 4.70 -83.04 22.82
CA VAL A 564 5.66 -83.85 22.01
C VAL A 564 5.11 -84.49 20.70
N HIS A 565 5.59 -84.19 19.48
CA HIS A 565 6.88 -84.55 18.82
C HIS A 565 6.86 -84.04 17.32
N LYS A 566 7.83 -84.15 16.37
CA LYS A 566 9.24 -84.63 16.23
C LYS A 566 9.86 -84.15 14.88
N GLU A 567 11.09 -83.58 14.86
CA GLU A 567 12.05 -83.44 13.72
C GLU A 567 11.56 -82.75 12.40
N ALA A 568 12.39 -82.22 11.48
CA ALA A 568 13.86 -82.14 11.33
C ALA A 568 14.31 -80.77 10.73
N SER A 569 15.61 -80.56 10.60
CA SER A 569 16.31 -79.48 9.86
C SER A 569 17.37 -80.12 8.92
N PRO A 570 18.15 -79.41 8.08
CA PRO A 570 18.07 -78.04 7.54
C PRO A 570 18.13 -77.99 5.97
N ALA A 571 18.02 -76.81 5.35
CA ALA A 571 18.75 -76.46 4.10
C ALA A 571 18.66 -74.96 3.72
N GLU A 572 19.79 -74.40 3.30
CA GLU A 572 19.97 -73.11 2.60
C GLU A 572 20.58 -73.42 1.19
N PRO A 573 20.91 -72.45 0.32
CA PRO A 573 20.11 -71.40 -0.31
C PRO A 573 20.04 -71.58 -1.85
N ALA A 574 19.25 -70.75 -2.57
CA ALA A 574 19.32 -70.64 -4.04
C ALA A 574 18.93 -69.23 -4.56
N SER A 575 19.38 -68.85 -5.76
CA SER A 575 19.42 -67.46 -6.22
C SER A 575 19.29 -67.26 -7.75
N VAL A 576 18.83 -66.06 -8.16
CA VAL A 576 18.92 -65.46 -9.53
C VAL A 576 17.96 -66.03 -10.61
N GLY A 577 17.42 -65.12 -11.46
CA GLY A 577 16.69 -65.42 -12.71
C GLY A 577 15.24 -64.90 -12.69
N ALA A 578 14.81 -63.74 -13.22
CA ALA A 578 15.11 -62.93 -14.43
C ALA A 578 14.07 -63.12 -15.57
N ALA A 579 13.66 -61.99 -16.18
CA ALA A 579 12.64 -61.83 -17.25
C ALA A 579 11.18 -62.21 -16.85
N SER A 580 10.16 -61.38 -17.10
CA SER A 580 9.84 -60.79 -18.41
C SER A 580 8.86 -59.59 -18.35
N THR A 581 9.02 -58.66 -19.31
CA THR A 581 8.05 -57.62 -19.74
C THR A 581 7.20 -58.17 -20.91
N PRO A 582 5.96 -57.70 -21.23
CA PRO A 582 5.51 -56.29 -21.38
C PRO A 582 4.16 -55.99 -20.63
N THR A 583 3.46 -54.84 -20.69
CA THR A 583 3.22 -53.89 -21.81
C THR A 583 2.80 -52.46 -21.39
N THR A 584 3.52 -51.47 -21.95
CA THR A 584 3.20 -50.13 -22.51
C THR A 584 1.75 -49.52 -22.44
N PRO A 585 1.53 -48.18 -22.61
CA PRO A 585 1.74 -47.09 -21.62
C PRO A 585 0.58 -46.03 -21.58
N LEU A 586 0.72 -44.92 -20.82
CA LEU A 586 -0.08 -43.68 -21.06
C LEU A 586 0.64 -42.32 -20.79
N ARG A 587 1.39 -41.87 -21.81
CA ARG A 587 1.56 -40.47 -22.32
C ARG A 587 1.24 -39.24 -21.41
N ARG A 588 2.23 -38.34 -21.25
CA ARG A 588 2.08 -36.86 -21.33
C ARG A 588 3.14 -36.26 -22.29
N PRO A 589 2.90 -35.08 -22.90
CA PRO A 589 3.71 -34.59 -24.02
C PRO A 589 4.81 -33.59 -23.62
N ALA A 590 5.80 -33.43 -24.50
CA ALA A 590 6.76 -32.32 -24.51
C ALA A 590 6.70 -31.58 -25.87
N THR A 591 6.99 -30.28 -25.86
CA THR A 591 7.05 -29.42 -27.07
C THR A 591 8.42 -29.51 -27.74
N ALA A 592 8.46 -29.37 -29.07
CA ALA A 592 9.69 -29.37 -29.87
C ALA A 592 9.75 -28.19 -30.83
N ALA A 593 10.95 -27.69 -31.15
CA ALA A 593 11.51 -27.68 -32.53
C ALA A 593 12.74 -26.75 -32.68
N GLY A 594 13.76 -27.22 -33.44
CA GLY A 594 14.78 -26.39 -34.12
C GLY A 594 16.00 -25.93 -33.29
N GLY A 595 17.24 -25.94 -33.80
CA GLY A 595 17.70 -26.44 -35.10
C GLY A 595 19.24 -26.44 -35.32
N VAL A 596 19.72 -27.58 -35.82
CA VAL A 596 20.98 -27.92 -36.56
C VAL A 596 21.63 -26.77 -37.40
N ARG A 597 22.94 -26.68 -37.72
CA ARG A 597 24.26 -27.21 -37.23
C ARG A 597 25.39 -26.80 -38.23
N ALA A 598 26.40 -26.02 -37.84
CA ALA A 598 27.76 -25.89 -38.45
C ALA A 598 28.57 -24.82 -37.68
N GLY A 599 29.91 -24.77 -37.60
CA GLY A 599 30.99 -25.68 -38.02
C GLY A 599 32.34 -25.17 -37.45
N ALA A 600 33.34 -26.03 -37.22
CA ALA A 600 34.64 -25.66 -36.62
C ALA A 600 35.65 -25.16 -37.70
N SER A 601 36.86 -24.62 -37.43
CA SER A 601 37.74 -24.54 -36.23
C SER A 601 38.62 -23.25 -36.34
N ARG A 602 39.69 -22.93 -35.59
CA ARG A 602 40.93 -23.72 -35.31
C ARG A 602 41.91 -22.95 -34.37
N ALA A 603 42.74 -23.71 -33.64
CA ALA A 603 44.00 -23.34 -32.95
C ALA A 603 43.94 -22.32 -31.77
N ALA A 604 44.86 -22.29 -30.80
CA ALA A 604 45.57 -23.28 -29.96
C ALA A 604 46.95 -22.75 -29.50
N ALA A 605 47.28 -22.93 -28.20
CA ALA A 605 48.56 -22.60 -27.51
C ALA A 605 48.99 -21.10 -27.53
N GLY A 606 49.79 -20.59 -26.58
CA GLY A 606 50.29 -21.07 -25.27
C GLY A 606 50.98 -19.89 -24.55
N ALA A 607 50.84 -19.61 -23.26
CA ALA A 607 51.16 -20.41 -22.06
C ALA A 607 52.65 -20.35 -21.62
N THR A 608 53.02 -19.35 -20.80
CA THR A 608 54.19 -19.25 -19.87
C THR A 608 53.95 -17.96 -19.02
N ALA A 609 53.94 -17.95 -17.67
CA ALA A 609 55.03 -18.06 -16.68
C ALA A 609 56.04 -16.88 -16.75
N ALA A 610 56.59 -16.26 -15.69
CA ALA A 610 56.54 -16.40 -14.21
C ALA A 610 57.29 -15.18 -13.56
N ARG A 611 57.29 -14.82 -12.25
CA ARG A 611 56.49 -15.12 -11.03
C ARG A 611 56.93 -14.22 -9.83
N ALA A 612 55.98 -13.65 -9.07
CA ALA A 612 56.08 -13.11 -7.68
C ALA A 612 56.89 -11.81 -7.38
N GLY A 613 56.63 -11.23 -6.19
CA GLY A 613 57.33 -10.10 -5.57
C GLY A 613 56.55 -8.77 -5.51
N ALA A 614 56.57 -7.96 -4.44
CA ALA A 614 56.19 -8.15 -3.03
C ALA A 614 56.58 -6.87 -2.23
N ALA A 615 55.63 -6.31 -1.47
CA ALA A 615 55.80 -5.42 -0.29
C ALA A 615 56.36 -3.95 -0.40
N ALA A 616 55.58 -3.05 0.22
CA ALA A 616 55.97 -1.99 1.17
C ALA A 616 56.33 -0.53 0.76
N ALA A 617 55.91 0.37 1.67
CA ALA A 617 56.37 1.73 1.97
C ALA A 617 55.92 2.94 1.09
N ALA A 618 55.80 4.09 1.78
CA ALA A 618 55.53 5.45 1.30
C ALA A 618 56.83 6.31 1.44
N PRO A 619 56.92 7.64 1.12
CA PRO A 619 55.90 8.70 1.21
C PRO A 619 55.86 9.72 0.03
N ALA A 620 55.14 10.83 0.25
CA ALA A 620 55.02 12.02 -0.64
C ALA A 620 56.28 12.95 -0.54
N PRO A 621 56.45 14.11 -1.24
CA PRO A 621 55.42 15.17 -1.48
C PRO A 621 55.53 16.01 -2.79
N ALA A 622 54.73 17.10 -2.86
CA ALA A 622 54.89 18.32 -3.67
C ALA A 622 54.53 18.25 -5.19
N ALA A 623 54.13 19.33 -5.90
CA ALA A 623 53.87 20.73 -5.50
C ALA A 623 53.03 21.53 -6.54
N LYS A 624 52.36 22.62 -6.07
CA LYS A 624 52.09 23.91 -6.79
C LYS A 624 51.11 23.89 -8.00
N ALA A 625 50.40 24.98 -8.37
CA ALA A 625 50.15 26.28 -7.71
C ALA A 625 48.98 27.06 -8.39
N GLY A 626 48.47 28.10 -7.70
CA GLY A 626 47.60 29.15 -8.28
C GLY A 626 46.09 28.88 -8.16
N TYR A 627 45.22 29.88 -7.93
CA TYR A 627 45.41 31.31 -7.63
C TYR A 627 44.26 31.82 -6.74
N ALA A 628 44.49 32.90 -5.99
CA ALA A 628 43.56 33.52 -5.02
C ALA A 628 43.80 35.06 -5.08
N PRO A 629 43.23 35.94 -4.22
CA PRO A 629 42.20 35.83 -3.18
C PRO A 629 40.99 36.78 -3.51
N ARG A 630 40.24 37.52 -2.65
CA ARG A 630 40.50 38.09 -1.30
C ARG A 630 39.26 38.74 -0.63
N VAL A 631 39.10 38.48 0.69
CA VAL A 631 38.37 39.24 1.77
C VAL A 631 36.88 39.61 1.58
N ALA A 632 36.07 39.84 2.62
CA ALA A 632 36.31 39.90 4.09
C ALA A 632 35.15 39.16 4.83
N LYS A 633 35.36 38.42 5.95
CA LYS A 633 35.68 38.84 7.35
C LYS A 633 34.50 39.56 8.03
N GLY A 634 33.97 39.17 9.19
CA GLY A 634 34.30 38.07 10.13
C GLY A 634 33.03 37.42 10.73
N ALA A 635 33.12 36.29 11.46
CA ALA A 635 33.42 36.20 12.91
C ALA A 635 32.18 36.51 13.80
N GLU A 636 31.85 35.78 14.86
CA GLU A 636 32.47 34.58 15.47
C GLU A 636 31.46 33.76 16.32
N ALA A 637 31.93 32.70 16.99
CA ALA A 637 31.33 31.83 18.03
C ALA A 637 29.87 32.03 18.55
N GLY A 638 29.14 31.00 19.00
CA GLY A 638 29.47 29.57 19.12
C GLY A 638 28.78 28.88 20.33
N ALA A 639 28.82 27.54 20.35
CA ALA A 639 28.49 26.62 21.46
C ALA A 639 27.02 26.37 21.92
N ALA A 640 26.87 25.17 22.52
CA ALA A 640 25.86 24.73 23.50
C ALA A 640 24.41 24.38 23.05
N LEU A 641 24.14 23.07 23.01
CA LEU A 641 22.81 22.45 23.13
C LEU A 641 22.14 22.74 24.49
N LYS A 642 20.82 22.99 24.50
CA LYS A 642 19.92 22.59 25.60
C LYS A 642 18.43 22.60 25.21
N ARG A 643 17.67 21.60 25.70
CA ARG A 643 16.19 21.62 25.76
C ARG A 643 15.73 22.29 27.07
N PRO A 644 14.60 23.00 27.06
CA PRO A 644 13.37 22.55 27.77
C PRO A 644 12.22 22.31 26.76
N ALA A 645 11.17 21.51 26.97
CA ALA A 645 10.30 21.17 28.11
C ALA A 645 8.99 21.99 28.15
N LEU A 646 7.88 21.36 28.57
CA LEU A 646 6.49 21.80 28.41
C LEU A 646 5.87 22.34 29.71
N SER A 647 5.15 23.47 29.61
CA SER A 647 4.20 24.03 30.60
C SER A 647 3.63 25.34 30.03
N SER A 648 2.40 25.80 30.31
CA SER A 648 1.15 25.19 30.78
C SER A 648 0.02 26.19 30.50
N GLU A 649 -1.25 25.74 30.55
CA GLU A 649 -2.46 26.61 30.52
C GLU A 649 -2.67 27.43 29.20
N SER A 650 -3.83 28.03 28.93
CA SER A 650 -5.08 28.17 29.69
C SER A 650 -6.31 27.90 28.81
N LYS A 651 -7.38 27.33 29.37
CA LYS A 651 -8.72 27.24 28.72
C LYS A 651 -9.78 27.77 29.70
N PRO A 652 -10.71 28.64 29.27
CA PRO A 652 -11.63 29.33 30.18
C PRO A 652 -12.76 28.43 30.71
N ALA A 653 -13.28 28.79 31.89
CA ALA A 653 -14.35 28.08 32.58
C ALA A 653 -15.76 28.55 32.16
N LEU A 654 -16.76 27.69 32.43
CA LEU A 654 -18.18 28.03 32.45
C LEU A 654 -18.88 27.19 33.54
N ALA A 655 -20.03 27.63 34.04
CA ALA A 655 -20.35 27.48 35.47
C ALA A 655 -21.49 26.49 35.85
N ALA A 656 -21.32 25.94 37.07
CA ALA A 656 -22.32 25.71 38.12
C ALA A 656 -23.55 24.80 37.90
N ALA A 657 -23.47 23.58 38.47
CA ALA A 657 -24.47 22.92 39.34
C ALA A 657 -23.74 21.75 40.04
N ALA A 658 -23.90 21.31 41.31
CA ALA A 658 -24.74 21.59 42.48
C ALA A 658 -25.35 20.26 42.98
N GLY A 659 -24.98 19.84 44.19
CA GLY A 659 -25.28 18.52 44.78
C GLY A 659 -24.31 17.42 44.31
N SER A 660 -24.06 16.35 45.07
CA SER A 660 -24.27 16.08 46.51
C SER A 660 -23.63 14.71 46.80
N ASP A 661 -23.22 14.47 48.04
CA ASP A 661 -23.00 13.18 48.74
C ASP A 661 -22.99 11.90 47.88
N ASP A 662 -21.86 11.20 47.83
CA ASP A 662 -21.79 9.94 48.57
C ASP A 662 -20.35 9.49 48.90
N ASP A 663 -20.25 8.81 50.03
CA ASP A 663 -19.05 8.54 50.83
C ASP A 663 -18.62 7.06 50.71
N TRP A 664 -17.43 6.72 51.20
CA TRP A 664 -16.89 5.35 51.46
C TRP A 664 -16.32 4.43 50.35
N GLU A 665 -15.28 3.71 50.78
CA GLU A 665 -14.59 2.61 50.12
C GLU A 665 -15.27 1.23 50.41
N THR A 666 -14.69 0.17 49.82
CA THR A 666 -14.87 -1.28 50.09
C THR A 666 -16.02 -2.01 49.39
N PHE A 667 -15.71 -2.74 48.30
CA PHE A 667 -15.20 -4.12 48.40
C PHE A 667 -14.46 -4.57 47.13
#